data_AF-A0A238J9B1-F1
#
_entry.id   AF-A0A238J9B1-F1
#
_cell.length_a   1.000
_cell.length_b   1.000
_cell.length_c   1.000
_cell.angle_alpha   90.00
_cell.angle_beta   90.00
_cell.angle_gamma   90.00
#
_symmetry.space_group_name_H-M   'P 1'
#
loop_
_entity.id
_entity.type
_entity.pdbx_description
1 polymer ?
#
loop_
_entity_poly.entity_id
_entity_poly.type
_entity_poly.pdbx_seq_one_letter_code
_entity_poly.pdbx_strand_id
1 'polypeptide(L)'
;MTSLSQEIRVGLIGAGYIATWHADALKATPGVTVAAVCDLNESAARGLADGYGAKAFTSVEDLIAAGCCDAVHILTPPHLHEAIAIQCLNGGLHVLVEKPVAESADATRAIQAAAKASGMVFHAGHNFLGLPSYSRMKSAMQAGEYGVVSAAEITWALPLAPLRSGPYNLWLLREPRNLLLELGPHLMAFAHDLFGEIDVLYAEASKPVMLPGDDPRPQGFRILARAGHVDLTFTISMVETVDDRSVTLRGSSARARLDFAQDVLVVERENASDLVVNPLRRQLDLAGQHLWQGTKNAAIQLKSLNTKNPYGQSFRGMDTAIYGALAQGRKAPAWGGDAAVAVMQALDDALALLPAETLAVKAPAVQTRKPKPTAMVIGGTGFIGRELTRRLVADGRDVRVLSRGKTGPFPDLPDNVETIGVSLHDLDGLTEAMKGIDVVFNLAKALETTWADCLINDVGVATRIGMACEKAGVKRLVYTGTIASYDMSNPNGVITESTPFPEDMTDRNLYARSKAECERQLMALHKERGLPLVIARPGIVVGAGGPLQHWGIGRWHGAGAVRIWGHGNNILPFVLNEDIADGLVRMIDAPVEGQSFNLVGEPMLSARGYFEAIHQALGAKIRVSSGNLTAFYASDAVKYVLKKHALRRKGVIRPSLADWKSRAHFTPFDNTRTKTALNWQPEADKAAFIEKAITKANLIGC
;
A
#
# COMPACT_ATOMS: atom_id res chain seq x y z
N MET A 1 -22.42 42.54 -13.01
CA MET A 1 -21.22 42.10 -12.26
C MET A 1 -21.59 42.06 -10.79
N THR A 2 -22.10 40.92 -10.32
CA THR A 2 -22.44 40.69 -8.91
C THR A 2 -21.30 39.89 -8.28
N SER A 3 -20.63 40.53 -7.32
CA SER A 3 -19.81 40.02 -6.21
C SER A 3 -19.07 38.69 -6.41
N LEU A 4 -17.73 38.74 -6.33
CA LEU A 4 -16.86 37.59 -6.04
C LEU A 4 -17.35 36.93 -4.74
N SER A 5 -18.13 35.85 -4.90
CA SER A 5 -18.68 35.02 -3.82
C SER A 5 -17.56 34.50 -2.93
N GLN A 6 -17.75 34.57 -1.61
CA GLN A 6 -16.76 34.20 -0.59
C GLN A 6 -16.05 32.88 -0.87
N GLU A 7 -14.75 32.85 -0.57
CA GLU A 7 -13.91 31.65 -0.61
C GLU A 7 -14.49 30.56 0.31
N ILE A 8 -14.65 29.33 -0.20
CA ILE A 8 -15.22 28.20 0.55
C ILE A 8 -14.11 27.59 1.41
N ARG A 9 -14.35 27.52 2.72
CA ARG A 9 -13.41 26.99 3.71
C ARG A 9 -13.70 25.53 3.99
N VAL A 10 -12.76 24.65 3.69
CA VAL A 10 -12.94 23.19 3.79
C VAL A 10 -12.10 22.61 4.92
N GLY A 11 -12.74 21.84 5.80
CA GLY A 11 -12.07 21.03 6.81
C GLY A 11 -11.81 19.61 6.33
N LEU A 12 -10.73 18.98 6.78
CA LEU A 12 -10.45 17.56 6.55
C LEU A 12 -10.58 16.79 7.87
N ILE A 13 -11.45 15.78 7.93
CA ILE A 13 -11.61 14.92 9.10
C ILE A 13 -10.95 13.58 8.79
N GLY A 14 -9.82 13.31 9.44
CA GLY A 14 -8.89 12.20 9.16
C GLY A 14 -7.64 12.69 8.41
N ALA A 15 -6.48 12.59 9.06
CA ALA A 15 -5.17 12.95 8.51
C ALA A 15 -4.40 11.71 7.98
N GLY A 16 -5.15 10.72 7.48
CA GLY A 16 -4.62 9.46 6.96
C GLY A 16 -4.04 9.57 5.54
N TYR A 17 -3.78 8.42 4.92
CA TYR A 17 -3.13 8.32 3.60
C TYR A 17 -3.82 9.14 2.50
N ILE A 18 -5.16 9.16 2.48
CA ILE A 18 -5.91 9.83 1.42
C ILE A 18 -5.96 11.36 1.59
N ALA A 19 -5.70 11.86 2.80
CA ALA A 19 -5.90 13.27 3.15
C ALA A 19 -5.04 14.23 2.34
N THR A 20 -3.79 13.85 2.03
CA THR A 20 -2.91 14.69 1.20
C THR A 20 -3.45 14.84 -0.24
N TRP A 21 -4.11 13.80 -0.79
CA TRP A 21 -4.68 13.89 -2.13
C TRP A 21 -5.85 14.89 -2.19
N HIS A 22 -6.72 14.88 -1.18
CA HIS A 22 -7.77 15.89 -1.05
C HIS A 22 -7.21 17.28 -0.78
N ALA A 23 -6.27 17.41 0.17
CA ALA A 23 -5.68 18.71 0.50
C ALA A 23 -5.00 19.37 -0.71
N ASP A 24 -4.25 18.58 -1.50
CA ASP A 24 -3.61 19.06 -2.73
C ASP A 24 -4.62 19.41 -3.84
N ALA A 25 -5.74 18.70 -3.92
CA ALA A 25 -6.81 18.97 -4.87
C ALA A 25 -7.62 20.21 -4.50
N LEU A 26 -7.99 20.36 -3.22
CA LEU A 26 -8.64 21.55 -2.66
C LEU A 26 -7.78 22.80 -2.89
N LYS A 27 -6.48 22.74 -2.55
CA LYS A 27 -5.53 23.83 -2.79
C LYS A 27 -5.43 24.23 -4.26
N ALA A 28 -5.65 23.29 -5.18
CA ALA A 28 -5.64 23.54 -6.61
C ALA A 28 -6.99 24.00 -7.18
N THR A 29 -8.05 24.01 -6.36
CA THR A 29 -9.42 24.36 -6.77
C THR A 29 -9.67 25.85 -6.55
N PRO A 30 -10.03 26.62 -7.60
CA PRO A 30 -10.27 28.06 -7.44
C PRO A 30 -11.39 28.38 -6.45
N GLY A 31 -11.14 29.35 -5.55
CA GLY A 31 -12.13 29.80 -4.57
C GLY A 31 -12.34 28.85 -3.39
N VAL A 32 -11.41 27.91 -3.15
CA VAL A 32 -11.47 26.94 -2.06
C VAL A 32 -10.17 26.97 -1.26
N THR A 33 -10.28 26.88 0.06
CA THR A 33 -9.12 26.82 0.97
C THR A 33 -9.25 25.70 2.00
N VAL A 34 -8.13 25.11 2.41
CA VAL A 34 -8.09 24.14 3.52
C VAL A 34 -8.00 24.92 4.82
N ALA A 35 -9.09 24.95 5.59
CA ALA A 35 -9.20 25.77 6.79
C ALA A 35 -8.91 25.00 8.09
N ALA A 36 -9.17 23.69 8.09
CA ALA A 36 -9.02 22.84 9.26
C ALA A 36 -8.57 21.41 8.90
N VAL A 37 -7.86 20.77 9.83
CA VAL A 37 -7.60 19.33 9.84
C VAL A 37 -7.95 18.79 11.22
N CYS A 38 -8.76 17.74 11.29
CA CYS A 38 -9.14 17.06 12.51
C CYS A 38 -8.65 15.61 12.48
N ASP A 39 -7.90 15.19 13.50
CA ASP A 39 -7.54 13.78 13.71
C ASP A 39 -7.36 13.51 15.21
N LEU A 40 -7.75 12.33 15.69
CA LEU A 40 -7.53 11.93 17.08
C LEU A 40 -6.04 11.96 17.47
N ASN A 41 -5.15 11.74 16.50
CA ASN A 41 -3.72 11.92 16.67
C ASN A 41 -3.33 13.37 16.37
N GLU A 42 -3.11 14.15 17.43
CA GLU A 42 -2.73 15.56 17.33
C GLU A 42 -1.50 15.80 16.45
N SER A 43 -0.50 14.91 16.48
CA SER A 43 0.70 15.08 15.66
C SER A 43 0.41 14.88 14.16
N ALA A 44 -0.50 13.96 13.82
CA ALA A 44 -0.96 13.77 12.45
C ALA A 44 -1.79 14.97 11.96
N ALA A 45 -2.71 15.47 12.80
CA ALA A 45 -3.52 16.65 12.49
C ALA A 45 -2.64 17.89 12.24
N ARG A 46 -1.72 18.20 13.17
CA ARG A 46 -0.78 19.33 13.03
C ARG A 46 0.14 19.17 11.82
N GLY A 47 0.70 17.98 11.62
CA GLY A 47 1.62 17.70 10.52
C GLY A 47 1.01 17.95 9.15
N LEU A 48 -0.27 17.63 8.96
CA LEU A 48 -0.99 17.97 7.74
C LEU A 48 -1.40 19.46 7.71
N ALA A 49 -1.95 19.99 8.81
CA ALA A 49 -2.47 21.36 8.87
C ALA A 49 -1.41 22.42 8.55
N ASP A 50 -0.20 22.27 9.08
CA ASP A 50 0.92 23.22 8.90
C ASP A 50 1.30 23.40 7.43
N GLY A 51 1.17 22.34 6.61
CA GLY A 51 1.45 22.37 5.18
C GLY A 51 0.52 23.27 4.36
N TYR A 52 -0.65 23.60 4.93
CA TYR A 52 -1.70 24.38 4.27
C TYR A 52 -2.07 25.66 5.05
N GLY A 53 -1.45 25.91 6.20
CA GLY A 53 -1.83 27.03 7.07
C GLY A 53 -3.20 26.86 7.73
N ALA A 54 -3.65 25.60 7.89
CA ALA A 54 -4.93 25.24 8.47
C ALA A 54 -4.85 25.14 10.01
N LYS A 55 -6.01 25.12 10.67
CA LYS A 55 -6.10 24.84 12.12
C LYS A 55 -6.16 23.34 12.39
N ALA A 56 -5.44 22.86 13.40
CA ALA A 56 -5.50 21.46 13.83
C ALA A 56 -6.52 21.28 14.97
N PHE A 57 -7.33 20.24 14.90
CA PHE A 57 -8.30 19.83 15.91
C PHE A 57 -8.13 18.34 16.24
N THR A 58 -8.57 17.93 17.43
CA THR A 58 -8.56 16.53 17.88
C THR A 58 -9.95 15.96 18.12
N SER A 59 -11.01 16.76 17.95
CA SER A 59 -12.41 16.35 18.01
C SER A 59 -13.22 17.02 16.90
N VAL A 60 -14.26 16.33 16.44
CA VAL A 60 -15.17 16.86 15.40
C VAL A 60 -16.04 17.98 15.97
N GLU A 61 -16.41 17.84 17.25
CA GLU A 61 -17.18 18.81 18.03
C GLU A 61 -16.47 20.17 18.08
N ASP A 62 -15.17 20.19 18.42
CA ASP A 62 -14.39 21.43 18.49
C ASP A 62 -14.22 22.08 17.12
N LEU A 63 -14.06 21.27 16.06
CA LEU A 63 -13.98 21.77 14.68
C LEU A 63 -15.29 22.47 14.28
N ILE A 64 -16.45 21.85 14.57
CA ILE A 64 -17.77 22.43 14.28
C ILE A 64 -17.97 23.71 15.10
N ALA A 65 -17.70 23.67 16.41
CA ALA A 65 -17.86 24.82 17.30
C ALA A 65 -16.97 26.01 16.92
N ALA A 66 -15.82 25.77 16.29
CA ALA A 66 -14.92 26.83 15.84
C ALA A 66 -15.48 27.67 14.67
N GLY A 67 -16.52 27.21 13.96
CA GLY A 67 -17.16 27.97 12.86
C GLY A 67 -16.21 28.34 11.71
N CYS A 68 -15.12 27.59 11.55
CA CYS A 68 -14.03 27.93 10.63
C CYS A 68 -14.14 27.26 9.26
N CYS A 69 -15.12 26.37 9.07
CA CYS A 69 -15.38 25.65 7.83
C CYS A 69 -16.81 25.89 7.34
N ASP A 70 -17.01 25.83 6.04
CA ASP A 70 -18.30 25.82 5.35
C ASP A 70 -18.63 24.40 4.85
N ALA A 71 -17.60 23.60 4.60
CA ALA A 71 -17.70 22.20 4.21
C ALA A 71 -16.62 21.34 4.87
N VAL A 72 -16.82 20.03 4.93
CA VAL A 72 -15.81 19.07 5.39
C VAL A 72 -15.69 17.88 4.45
N HIS A 73 -14.46 17.40 4.26
CA HIS A 73 -14.19 16.09 3.69
C HIS A 73 -13.96 15.09 4.82
N ILE A 74 -14.74 14.01 4.84
CA ILE A 74 -14.65 12.94 5.84
C ILE A 74 -13.83 11.82 5.23
N LEU A 75 -12.62 11.64 5.76
CA LEU A 75 -11.53 10.81 5.25
C LEU A 75 -11.09 9.74 6.27
N THR A 76 -12.05 9.34 7.12
CA THR A 76 -11.84 8.36 8.19
C THR A 76 -12.08 6.93 7.67
N PRO A 77 -11.92 5.89 8.49
CA PRO A 77 -12.37 4.55 8.10
C PRO A 77 -13.90 4.45 7.90
N PRO A 78 -14.40 3.61 6.97
CA PRO A 78 -15.83 3.62 6.56
C PRO A 78 -16.87 3.43 7.67
N HIS A 79 -16.61 2.57 8.66
CA HIS A 79 -17.47 2.36 9.83
C HIS A 79 -17.71 3.62 10.67
N LEU A 80 -16.94 4.70 10.47
CA LEU A 80 -17.12 5.98 11.17
C LEU A 80 -17.82 7.03 10.31
N HIS A 81 -17.99 6.81 9.01
CA HIS A 81 -18.47 7.81 8.07
C HIS A 81 -19.87 8.30 8.41
N GLU A 82 -20.82 7.39 8.68
CA GLU A 82 -22.21 7.75 8.94
C GLU A 82 -22.35 8.70 10.13
N ALA A 83 -21.79 8.32 11.28
CA ALA A 83 -21.90 9.11 12.50
C ALA A 83 -21.27 10.51 12.34
N ILE A 84 -20.06 10.56 11.76
CA ILE A 84 -19.35 11.83 11.54
C ILE A 84 -20.10 12.70 10.51
N ALA A 85 -20.59 12.11 9.43
CA ALA A 85 -21.33 12.85 8.40
C ALA A 85 -22.61 13.46 8.94
N ILE A 86 -23.41 12.70 9.68
CA ILE A 86 -24.63 13.19 10.31
C ILE A 86 -24.29 14.30 11.32
N GLN A 87 -23.24 14.13 12.12
CA GLN A 87 -22.79 15.15 13.06
C GLN A 87 -22.41 16.48 12.37
N CYS A 88 -21.61 16.43 11.30
CA CYS A 88 -21.22 17.61 10.55
C CYS A 88 -22.41 18.27 9.82
N LEU A 89 -23.30 17.47 9.23
CA LEU A 89 -24.52 17.95 8.58
C LEU A 89 -25.44 18.68 9.58
N ASN A 90 -25.62 18.13 10.78
CA ASN A 90 -26.38 18.77 11.87
C ASN A 90 -25.69 20.03 12.40
N GLY A 91 -24.35 20.07 12.31
CA GLY A 91 -23.54 21.25 12.62
C GLY A 91 -23.58 22.35 11.54
N GLY A 92 -24.37 22.18 10.48
CA GLY A 92 -24.51 23.18 9.41
C GLY A 92 -23.36 23.19 8.40
N LEU A 93 -22.66 22.07 8.23
CA LEU A 93 -21.57 21.94 7.26
C LEU A 93 -22.01 21.10 6.06
N HIS A 94 -21.62 21.51 4.85
CA HIS A 94 -21.65 20.60 3.69
C HIS A 94 -20.64 19.47 3.89
N VAL A 95 -20.95 18.26 3.40
CA VAL A 95 -20.07 17.11 3.58
C VAL A 95 -19.72 16.47 2.24
N LEU A 96 -18.46 16.09 2.09
CA LEU A 96 -17.99 15.09 1.14
C LEU A 96 -17.51 13.89 1.95
N VAL A 97 -18.06 12.70 1.68
CA VAL A 97 -17.66 11.48 2.37
C VAL A 97 -16.84 10.63 1.42
N GLU A 98 -15.62 10.26 1.81
CA GLU A 98 -14.80 9.37 1.00
C GLU A 98 -15.45 7.99 0.82
N LYS A 99 -15.06 7.30 -0.24
CA LYS A 99 -15.63 5.99 -0.58
C LYS A 99 -15.01 4.88 0.29
N PRO A 100 -15.75 3.79 0.57
CA PRO A 100 -17.21 3.71 0.47
C PRO A 100 -17.88 4.68 1.45
N VAL A 101 -18.95 5.33 0.99
CA VAL A 101 -19.60 6.42 1.74
C VAL A 101 -20.19 5.95 3.08
N ALA A 102 -20.57 4.68 3.17
CA ALA A 102 -20.96 3.99 4.39
C ALA A 102 -20.81 2.47 4.17
N GLU A 103 -21.13 1.66 5.18
CA GLU A 103 -21.06 0.20 5.09
C GLU A 103 -22.32 -0.45 4.47
N SER A 104 -23.37 0.34 4.19
CA SER A 104 -24.60 -0.11 3.51
C SER A 104 -25.35 1.03 2.82
N ALA A 105 -26.32 0.69 1.97
CA ALA A 105 -27.25 1.64 1.37
C ALA A 105 -28.15 2.31 2.42
N ASP A 106 -28.55 1.59 3.47
CA ASP A 106 -29.37 2.14 4.57
C ASP A 106 -28.63 3.23 5.35
N ALA A 107 -27.38 2.99 5.71
CA ALA A 107 -26.53 4.00 6.35
C ALA A 107 -26.34 5.22 5.42
N THR A 108 -26.19 4.99 4.12
CA THR A 108 -26.09 6.08 3.13
C THR A 108 -27.39 6.88 3.01
N ARG A 109 -28.55 6.21 3.08
CA ARG A 109 -29.87 6.86 3.15
C ARG A 109 -30.01 7.72 4.40
N ALA A 110 -29.50 7.27 5.55
CA ALA A 110 -29.50 8.05 6.79
C ALA A 110 -28.68 9.35 6.66
N ILE A 111 -27.49 9.29 6.06
CA ILE A 111 -26.68 10.49 5.76
C ILE A 111 -27.45 11.44 4.84
N GLN A 112 -28.05 10.92 3.77
CA GLN A 112 -28.83 11.73 2.82
C GLN A 112 -30.08 12.35 3.46
N ALA A 113 -30.73 11.65 4.38
CA ALA A 113 -31.85 12.19 5.15
C ALA A 113 -31.40 13.34 6.07
N ALA A 114 -30.27 13.19 6.76
CA ALA A 114 -29.70 14.25 7.58
C ALA A 114 -29.34 15.49 6.75
N ALA A 115 -28.78 15.31 5.54
CA ALA A 115 -28.47 16.42 4.64
C ALA A 115 -29.73 17.17 4.20
N LYS A 116 -30.81 16.44 3.87
CA LYS A 116 -32.10 17.04 3.54
C LYS A 116 -32.69 17.82 4.73
N ALA A 117 -32.58 17.27 5.94
CA ALA A 117 -33.11 17.89 7.16
C ALA A 117 -32.34 19.16 7.56
N SER A 118 -31.03 19.19 7.41
CA SER A 118 -30.21 20.37 7.75
C SER A 118 -30.14 21.42 6.64
N GLY A 119 -30.62 21.12 5.43
CA GLY A 119 -30.48 21.97 4.25
C GLY A 119 -29.06 21.99 3.67
N MET A 120 -28.16 21.17 4.21
CA MET A 120 -26.79 21.02 3.72
C MET A 120 -26.72 20.05 2.54
N VAL A 121 -25.53 19.90 1.96
CA VAL A 121 -25.31 19.06 0.77
C VAL A 121 -24.36 17.93 1.15
N PHE A 122 -24.76 16.70 0.79
CA PHE A 122 -23.96 15.51 0.89
C PHE A 122 -23.43 15.12 -0.50
N HIS A 123 -22.10 14.99 -0.60
CA HIS A 123 -21.41 14.43 -1.75
C HIS A 123 -20.65 13.13 -1.41
N ALA A 124 -20.55 12.23 -2.38
CA ALA A 124 -19.73 11.03 -2.33
C ALA A 124 -18.38 11.23 -3.04
N GLY A 125 -17.29 10.72 -2.46
CA GLY A 125 -15.92 10.78 -2.96
C GLY A 125 -15.63 9.90 -4.19
N HIS A 126 -16.50 9.87 -5.20
CA HIS A 126 -16.27 9.14 -6.44
C HIS A 126 -15.33 9.92 -7.38
N ASN A 127 -14.07 10.04 -6.97
CA ASN A 127 -13.04 10.85 -7.62
C ASN A 127 -12.84 10.55 -9.12
N PHE A 128 -12.92 9.28 -9.56
CA PHE A 128 -12.71 8.91 -10.97
C PHE A 128 -13.73 9.51 -11.95
N LEU A 129 -14.91 9.92 -11.48
CA LEU A 129 -15.86 10.71 -12.29
C LEU A 129 -15.29 12.10 -12.65
N GLY A 130 -14.29 12.58 -11.93
CA GLY A 130 -13.59 13.85 -12.19
C GLY A 130 -12.53 13.76 -13.30
N LEU A 131 -12.31 12.59 -13.91
CA LEU A 131 -11.30 12.46 -14.96
C LEU A 131 -11.69 13.22 -16.24
N PRO A 132 -10.77 14.00 -16.83
CA PRO A 132 -11.04 14.68 -18.10
C PRO A 132 -11.42 13.73 -19.23
N SER A 133 -10.81 12.54 -19.29
CA SER A 133 -11.15 11.52 -20.29
C SER A 133 -12.54 10.92 -20.08
N TYR A 134 -12.98 10.73 -18.83
CA TYR A 134 -14.33 10.31 -18.52
C TYR A 134 -15.36 11.36 -18.95
N SER A 135 -15.13 12.64 -18.64
CA SER A 135 -16.02 13.72 -19.09
C SER A 135 -16.16 13.73 -20.63
N ARG A 136 -15.06 13.56 -21.38
CA ARG A 136 -15.12 13.44 -22.85
C ARG A 136 -15.92 12.22 -23.32
N MET A 137 -15.73 11.07 -22.67
CA MET A 137 -16.48 9.84 -22.99
C MET A 137 -17.98 10.05 -22.78
N LYS A 138 -18.36 10.61 -21.62
CA LYS A 138 -19.75 10.91 -21.28
C LYS A 138 -20.38 11.91 -22.25
N SER A 139 -19.71 13.02 -22.54
CA SER A 139 -20.23 14.03 -23.47
C SER A 139 -20.42 13.49 -24.89
N ALA A 140 -19.48 12.69 -25.40
CA ALA A 140 -19.60 12.05 -26.73
C ALA A 140 -20.75 11.03 -26.77
N MET A 141 -20.95 10.26 -25.69
CA MET A 141 -22.11 9.36 -25.55
C MET A 141 -23.43 10.15 -25.58
N GLN A 142 -23.53 11.23 -24.78
CA GLN A 142 -24.71 12.09 -24.72
C GLN A 142 -25.00 12.80 -26.05
N ALA A 143 -23.97 13.12 -26.83
CA ALA A 143 -24.08 13.68 -28.17
C ALA A 143 -24.47 12.63 -29.23
N GLY A 144 -24.59 11.35 -28.88
CA GLY A 144 -24.92 10.27 -29.80
C GLY A 144 -23.77 9.82 -30.70
N GLU A 145 -22.52 10.24 -30.42
CA GLU A 145 -21.37 9.89 -31.26
C GLU A 145 -21.05 8.39 -31.29
N TYR A 146 -21.49 7.66 -30.26
CA TYR A 146 -21.32 6.21 -30.18
C TYR A 146 -22.50 5.45 -30.79
N GLY A 147 -23.56 6.15 -31.22
CA GLY A 147 -24.84 5.55 -31.57
C GLY A 147 -25.58 5.05 -30.32
N VAL A 148 -26.35 3.97 -30.45
CA VAL A 148 -27.06 3.36 -29.33
C VAL A 148 -26.10 2.44 -28.58
N VAL A 149 -25.84 2.73 -27.29
CA VAL A 149 -25.01 1.89 -26.43
C VAL A 149 -25.81 0.67 -25.99
N SER A 150 -25.35 -0.53 -26.34
CA SER A 150 -26.03 -1.79 -25.96
C SER A 150 -25.40 -2.47 -24.75
N ALA A 151 -24.10 -2.25 -24.53
CA ALA A 151 -23.39 -2.85 -23.41
C ALA A 151 -22.24 -1.99 -22.88
N ALA A 152 -21.94 -2.14 -21.59
CA ALA A 152 -20.76 -1.58 -20.95
C ALA A 152 -20.01 -2.60 -20.11
N GLU A 153 -18.68 -2.59 -20.23
CA GLU A 153 -17.76 -3.42 -19.44
C GLU A 153 -16.92 -2.51 -18.56
N ILE A 154 -16.95 -2.71 -17.24
CA ILE A 154 -16.21 -1.89 -16.27
C ILE A 154 -15.32 -2.81 -15.45
N THR A 155 -14.01 -2.58 -15.54
CA THR A 155 -12.99 -3.50 -15.02
C THR A 155 -12.07 -2.80 -14.03
N TRP A 156 -11.77 -3.49 -12.94
CA TRP A 156 -10.69 -3.24 -12.01
C TRP A 156 -9.83 -4.49 -11.88
N ALA A 157 -8.72 -4.55 -12.60
CA ALA A 157 -7.73 -5.59 -12.49
C ALA A 157 -6.44 -4.97 -11.98
N LEU A 158 -6.21 -5.04 -10.66
CA LEU A 158 -5.02 -4.49 -10.02
C LEU A 158 -4.67 -5.35 -8.80
N PRO A 159 -3.43 -5.87 -8.70
CA PRO A 159 -3.03 -6.65 -7.54
C PRO A 159 -3.17 -5.87 -6.23
N LEU A 160 -3.74 -6.50 -5.19
CA LEU A 160 -3.90 -5.90 -3.87
C LEU A 160 -2.88 -6.50 -2.89
N ALA A 161 -1.75 -5.82 -2.73
CA ALA A 161 -0.63 -6.31 -1.91
C ALA A 161 -1.01 -6.72 -0.46
N PRO A 162 -1.90 -6.00 0.26
CA PRO A 162 -2.30 -6.40 1.60
C PRO A 162 -2.92 -7.80 1.73
N LEU A 163 -3.57 -8.33 0.69
CA LEU A 163 -4.11 -9.70 0.70
C LEU A 163 -3.00 -10.77 0.82
N ARG A 164 -1.76 -10.44 0.47
CA ARG A 164 -0.63 -11.39 0.53
C ARG A 164 0.28 -11.16 1.72
N SER A 165 0.64 -9.90 1.96
CA SER A 165 1.67 -9.56 2.94
C SER A 165 1.16 -8.76 4.15
N GLY A 166 -0.12 -8.40 4.17
CA GLY A 166 -0.71 -7.52 5.18
C GLY A 166 -0.37 -6.04 4.97
N PRO A 167 -0.69 -5.16 5.95
CA PRO A 167 -1.24 -5.48 7.26
C PRO A 167 -2.68 -6.01 7.19
N TYR A 168 -3.00 -7.08 7.93
CA TYR A 168 -4.30 -7.77 7.83
C TYR A 168 -5.41 -7.17 8.70
N ASN A 169 -5.07 -6.21 9.56
CA ASN A 169 -6.05 -5.51 10.41
C ASN A 169 -6.72 -4.31 9.70
N LEU A 170 -6.36 -4.04 8.43
CA LEU A 170 -7.01 -3.05 7.59
C LEU A 170 -8.50 -3.36 7.49
N TRP A 171 -9.34 -2.33 7.53
CA TRP A 171 -10.81 -2.47 7.45
C TRP A 171 -11.24 -3.35 6.26
N LEU A 172 -10.63 -3.15 5.08
CA LEU A 172 -10.93 -3.90 3.87
C LEU A 172 -10.68 -5.43 3.98
N LEU A 173 -9.85 -5.87 4.93
CA LEU A 173 -9.52 -7.28 5.14
C LEU A 173 -10.27 -7.92 6.32
N ARG A 174 -10.96 -7.12 7.14
CA ARG A 174 -11.70 -7.61 8.31
C ARG A 174 -12.81 -8.57 7.92
N GLU A 175 -13.51 -8.25 6.83
CA GLU A 175 -14.64 -9.04 6.33
C GLU A 175 -14.54 -9.16 4.80
N PRO A 176 -14.92 -10.31 4.20
CA PRO A 176 -14.89 -10.49 2.75
C PRO A 176 -15.69 -9.43 1.99
N ARG A 177 -16.85 -9.00 2.52
CA ARG A 177 -17.69 -7.97 1.88
C ARG A 177 -16.95 -6.64 1.70
N ASN A 178 -16.03 -6.31 2.61
CA ASN A 178 -15.32 -5.04 2.60
C ASN A 178 -14.40 -4.91 1.38
N LEU A 179 -13.97 -6.01 0.77
CA LEU A 179 -13.22 -5.99 -0.48
C LEU A 179 -14.05 -5.47 -1.65
N LEU A 180 -15.32 -5.89 -1.72
CA LEU A 180 -16.25 -5.38 -2.72
C LEU A 180 -16.64 -3.93 -2.41
N LEU A 181 -16.87 -3.58 -1.15
CA LEU A 181 -17.16 -2.20 -0.73
C LEU A 181 -15.97 -1.24 -0.94
N GLU A 182 -14.73 -1.72 -0.90
CA GLU A 182 -13.55 -0.87 -1.11
C GLU A 182 -13.36 -0.46 -2.58
N LEU A 183 -13.68 -1.37 -3.51
CA LEU A 183 -13.38 -1.22 -4.95
C LEU A 183 -14.64 -0.97 -5.80
N GLY A 184 -15.73 -1.67 -5.49
CA GLY A 184 -17.01 -1.63 -6.20
C GLY A 184 -17.64 -0.24 -6.37
N PRO A 185 -17.58 0.69 -5.37
CA PRO A 185 -18.22 1.99 -5.53
C PRO A 185 -17.72 2.78 -6.74
N HIS A 186 -16.44 2.69 -7.10
CA HIS A 186 -15.92 3.36 -8.30
C HIS A 186 -16.57 2.85 -9.59
N LEU A 187 -16.80 1.54 -9.67
CA LEU A 187 -17.33 0.89 -10.85
C LEU A 187 -18.82 1.17 -11.00
N MET A 188 -19.57 1.02 -9.90
CA MET A 188 -21.00 1.31 -9.86
C MET A 188 -21.28 2.80 -10.10
N ALA A 189 -20.41 3.71 -9.63
CA ALA A 189 -20.54 5.14 -9.90
C ALA A 189 -20.44 5.48 -11.39
N PHE A 190 -19.54 4.84 -12.14
CA PHE A 190 -19.48 5.01 -13.60
C PHE A 190 -20.76 4.52 -14.29
N ALA A 191 -21.24 3.32 -13.93
CA ALA A 191 -22.47 2.78 -14.51
C ALA A 191 -23.68 3.67 -14.20
N HIS A 192 -23.81 4.11 -12.95
CA HIS A 192 -24.91 4.94 -12.52
C HIS A 192 -24.91 6.32 -13.20
N ASP A 193 -23.75 6.97 -13.27
CA ASP A 193 -23.64 8.30 -13.87
C ASP A 193 -23.81 8.31 -15.41
N LEU A 194 -23.56 7.17 -16.07
CA LEU A 194 -23.79 6.99 -17.51
C LEU A 194 -25.21 6.54 -17.85
N PHE A 195 -25.81 5.63 -17.07
CA PHE A 195 -27.01 4.90 -17.47
C PHE A 195 -28.17 4.96 -16.46
N GLY A 196 -27.96 5.48 -15.25
CA GLY A 196 -29.00 5.58 -14.21
C GLY A 196 -29.05 4.37 -13.28
N GLU A 197 -30.25 3.97 -12.86
CA GLU A 197 -30.43 2.88 -11.90
C GLU A 197 -29.87 1.54 -12.42
N ILE A 198 -29.24 0.77 -11.52
CA ILE A 198 -28.55 -0.48 -11.82
C ILE A 198 -29.36 -1.62 -11.20
N ASP A 199 -29.79 -2.56 -12.04
CA ASP A 199 -30.45 -3.81 -11.64
C ASP A 199 -29.43 -4.96 -11.69
N VAL A 200 -29.05 -5.47 -10.52
CA VAL A 200 -28.02 -6.52 -10.41
C VAL A 200 -28.65 -7.90 -10.58
N LEU A 201 -28.17 -8.65 -11.58
CA LEU A 201 -28.75 -9.93 -12.00
C LEU A 201 -27.96 -11.14 -11.50
N TYR A 202 -26.65 -10.97 -11.32
CA TYR A 202 -25.73 -12.05 -10.91
C TYR A 202 -24.50 -11.47 -10.21
N ALA A 203 -24.01 -12.17 -9.19
CA ALA A 203 -22.73 -11.89 -8.55
C ALA A 203 -22.00 -13.20 -8.21
N GLU A 204 -20.69 -13.21 -8.38
CA GLU A 204 -19.82 -14.33 -8.04
C GLU A 204 -18.50 -13.81 -7.47
N ALA A 205 -17.98 -14.48 -6.44
CA ALA A 205 -16.62 -14.26 -5.98
C ALA A 205 -15.75 -15.47 -6.33
N SER A 206 -14.47 -15.24 -6.62
CA SER A 206 -13.54 -16.28 -7.08
C SER A 206 -12.12 -16.04 -6.57
N LYS A 207 -11.23 -17.01 -6.84
CA LYS A 207 -9.79 -16.96 -6.54
C LYS A 207 -9.54 -16.73 -5.04
N PRO A 208 -9.89 -17.70 -4.17
CA PRO A 208 -9.72 -17.53 -2.73
C PRO A 208 -8.24 -17.45 -2.35
N VAL A 209 -7.91 -16.59 -1.39
CA VAL A 209 -6.60 -16.56 -0.71
C VAL A 209 -6.82 -16.73 0.79
N MET A 210 -5.95 -17.49 1.44
CA MET A 210 -6.02 -17.68 2.89
C MET A 210 -5.29 -16.55 3.60
N LEU A 211 -6.01 -15.80 4.43
CA LEU A 211 -5.42 -14.93 5.43
C LEU A 211 -4.95 -15.76 6.64
N PRO A 212 -4.09 -15.20 7.51
CA PRO A 212 -3.63 -15.90 8.71
C PRO A 212 -4.79 -16.43 9.56
N GLY A 213 -4.66 -17.67 10.02
CA GLY A 213 -5.74 -18.42 10.69
C GLY A 213 -6.62 -19.24 9.74
N ASP A 214 -6.20 -19.40 8.48
CA ASP A 214 -6.94 -20.05 7.39
C ASP A 214 -8.32 -19.43 7.17
N ASP A 215 -8.34 -18.10 7.11
CA ASP A 215 -9.54 -17.30 6.90
C ASP A 215 -9.61 -16.86 5.42
N PRO A 216 -10.49 -17.45 4.59
CA PRO A 216 -10.50 -17.21 3.15
C PRO A 216 -10.95 -15.79 2.80
N ARG A 217 -10.35 -15.21 1.76
CA ARG A 217 -10.79 -13.97 1.13
C ARG A 217 -10.88 -14.12 -0.38
N PRO A 218 -11.94 -13.61 -1.03
CA PRO A 218 -12.01 -13.60 -2.48
C PRO A 218 -11.00 -12.61 -3.07
N GLN A 219 -10.33 -12.99 -4.15
CA GLN A 219 -9.50 -12.08 -4.93
C GLN A 219 -10.16 -11.64 -6.24
N GLY A 220 -11.32 -12.18 -6.58
CA GLY A 220 -12.08 -11.78 -7.77
C GLY A 220 -13.56 -11.63 -7.48
N PHE A 221 -14.20 -10.68 -8.18
CA PHE A 221 -15.65 -10.54 -8.24
C PHE A 221 -16.09 -10.37 -9.70
N ARG A 222 -17.16 -11.05 -10.10
CA ARG A 222 -17.85 -10.85 -11.37
C ARG A 222 -19.30 -10.51 -11.06
N ILE A 223 -19.78 -9.39 -11.63
CA ILE A 223 -21.17 -8.95 -11.45
C ILE A 223 -21.76 -8.68 -12.83
N LEU A 224 -22.94 -9.24 -13.10
CA LEU A 224 -23.74 -8.94 -14.30
C LEU A 224 -24.96 -8.13 -13.86
N ALA A 225 -25.25 -7.06 -14.57
CA ALA A 225 -26.33 -6.15 -14.24
C ALA A 225 -26.93 -5.53 -15.51
N ARG A 226 -27.98 -4.74 -15.35
CA ARG A 226 -28.60 -3.96 -16.42
C ARG A 226 -28.90 -2.54 -15.93
N ALA A 227 -28.81 -1.56 -16.82
CA ALA A 227 -29.33 -0.22 -16.59
C ALA A 227 -30.17 0.20 -17.80
N GLY A 228 -31.49 0.22 -17.64
CA GLY A 228 -32.42 0.38 -18.75
C GLY A 228 -32.26 -0.73 -19.79
N HIS A 229 -31.79 -0.39 -21.00
CA HIS A 229 -31.54 -1.33 -22.10
C HIS A 229 -30.06 -1.74 -22.24
N VAL A 230 -29.18 -1.22 -21.38
CA VAL A 230 -27.74 -1.45 -21.45
C VAL A 230 -27.37 -2.63 -20.56
N ASP A 231 -26.75 -3.66 -21.13
CA ASP A 231 -26.20 -4.77 -20.36
C ASP A 231 -24.84 -4.37 -19.75
N LEU A 232 -24.67 -4.61 -18.45
CA LEU A 232 -23.49 -4.20 -17.69
C LEU A 232 -22.70 -5.43 -17.20
N THR A 233 -21.38 -5.36 -17.34
CA THR A 233 -20.47 -6.37 -16.78
C THR A 233 -19.41 -5.69 -15.93
N PHE A 234 -19.31 -6.08 -14.66
CA PHE A 234 -18.27 -5.64 -13.75
C PHE A 234 -17.27 -6.76 -13.48
N THR A 235 -15.99 -6.41 -13.49
CA THR A 235 -14.90 -7.34 -13.19
C THR A 235 -13.97 -6.72 -12.17
N ILE A 236 -13.80 -7.37 -11.03
CA ILE A 236 -12.81 -6.99 -10.02
C ILE A 236 -11.83 -8.16 -9.90
N SER A 237 -10.53 -7.89 -10.00
CA SER A 237 -9.47 -8.90 -9.91
C SER A 237 -8.27 -8.31 -9.19
N MET A 238 -7.90 -8.95 -8.07
CA MET A 238 -6.83 -8.54 -7.15
C MET A 238 -5.63 -9.51 -7.14
N VAL A 239 -5.61 -10.49 -8.04
CA VAL A 239 -4.46 -11.38 -8.27
C VAL A 239 -3.34 -10.70 -9.03
N GLU A 240 -2.17 -11.34 -9.15
CA GLU A 240 -1.10 -10.82 -10.02
C GLU A 240 -1.59 -10.77 -11.47
N THR A 241 -1.76 -9.57 -11.99
CA THR A 241 -2.24 -9.31 -13.35
C THR A 241 -1.65 -7.99 -13.86
N VAL A 242 -1.78 -7.77 -15.16
CA VAL A 242 -1.51 -6.46 -15.76
C VAL A 242 -2.62 -5.50 -15.30
N ASP A 243 -2.22 -4.27 -14.93
CA ASP A 243 -3.16 -3.21 -14.56
C ASP A 243 -4.15 -2.97 -15.71
N ASP A 244 -5.43 -3.26 -15.48
CA ASP A 244 -6.53 -2.88 -16.35
C ASP A 244 -7.64 -2.28 -15.49
N ARG A 245 -7.71 -0.95 -15.53
CA ARG A 245 -8.72 -0.15 -14.86
C ARG A 245 -9.44 0.65 -15.92
N SER A 246 -10.57 0.13 -16.37
CA SER A 246 -11.21 0.63 -17.58
C SER A 246 -12.74 0.64 -17.56
N VAL A 247 -13.30 1.51 -18.42
CA VAL A 247 -14.71 1.53 -18.83
C VAL A 247 -14.74 1.35 -20.34
N THR A 248 -15.49 0.38 -20.84
CA THR A 248 -15.67 0.15 -22.29
C THR A 248 -17.14 0.24 -22.63
N LEU A 249 -17.49 1.12 -23.55
CA LEU A 249 -18.85 1.30 -24.08
C LEU A 249 -18.92 0.72 -25.49
N ARG A 250 -19.93 -0.13 -25.74
CA ARG A 250 -20.22 -0.70 -27.04
C ARG A 250 -21.46 -0.05 -27.62
N GLY A 251 -21.24 0.90 -28.53
CA GLY A 251 -22.30 1.56 -29.27
C GLY A 251 -22.43 1.05 -30.70
N SER A 252 -23.60 1.27 -31.30
CA SER A 252 -23.89 0.87 -32.68
C SER A 252 -22.98 1.51 -33.73
N SER A 253 -22.37 2.65 -33.43
CA SER A 253 -21.51 3.40 -34.37
C SER A 253 -20.04 3.46 -33.93
N ALA A 254 -19.76 3.22 -32.65
CA ALA A 254 -18.41 3.26 -32.11
C ALA A 254 -18.25 2.43 -30.84
N ARG A 255 -17.01 1.98 -30.60
CA ARG A 255 -16.58 1.42 -29.32
C ARG A 255 -15.63 2.39 -28.63
N ALA A 256 -16.00 2.86 -27.46
CA ALA A 256 -15.16 3.75 -26.65
C ALA A 256 -14.55 2.97 -25.48
N ARG A 257 -13.23 3.08 -25.29
CA ARG A 257 -12.51 2.47 -24.17
C ARG A 257 -11.73 3.55 -23.43
N LEU A 258 -12.13 3.77 -22.18
CA LEU A 258 -11.46 4.61 -21.20
C LEU A 258 -10.59 3.73 -20.31
N ASP A 259 -9.28 3.97 -20.30
CA ASP A 259 -8.37 3.55 -19.25
C ASP A 259 -8.28 4.68 -18.23
N PHE A 260 -8.97 4.51 -17.09
CA PHE A 260 -9.05 5.52 -16.04
C PHE A 260 -7.83 5.51 -15.11
N ALA A 261 -6.96 4.49 -15.17
CA ALA A 261 -5.65 4.53 -14.52
C ALA A 261 -4.70 5.51 -15.20
N GLN A 262 -4.79 5.64 -16.53
CA GLN A 262 -3.88 6.44 -17.35
C GLN A 262 -4.54 7.71 -17.92
N ASP A 263 -5.83 7.98 -17.68
CA ASP A 263 -6.61 9.06 -18.31
C ASP A 263 -6.61 8.99 -19.85
N VAL A 264 -6.61 7.76 -20.40
CA VAL A 264 -6.54 7.51 -21.85
C VAL A 264 -7.91 7.09 -22.37
N LEU A 265 -8.47 7.85 -23.31
CA LEU A 265 -9.68 7.48 -24.04
C LEU A 265 -9.33 7.18 -25.50
N VAL A 266 -9.69 5.98 -25.95
CA VAL A 266 -9.59 5.55 -27.35
C VAL A 266 -11.00 5.23 -27.86
N VAL A 267 -11.34 5.72 -29.05
CA VAL A 267 -12.65 5.49 -29.65
C VAL A 267 -12.45 4.89 -31.03
N GLU A 268 -12.84 3.63 -31.16
CA GLU A 268 -12.82 2.90 -32.41
C GLU A 268 -14.14 3.13 -33.15
N ARG A 269 -14.05 3.59 -34.40
CA ARG A 269 -15.19 3.92 -35.25
C ARG A 269 -15.13 3.15 -36.56
N GLU A 270 -16.31 2.87 -37.11
CA GLU A 270 -16.41 2.46 -38.50
C GLU A 270 -16.13 3.64 -39.43
N ASN A 271 -15.62 3.36 -40.63
CA ASN A 271 -15.35 4.37 -41.64
C ASN A 271 -15.85 3.88 -43.00
N ALA A 272 -16.21 4.82 -43.89
CA ALA A 272 -16.77 4.52 -45.20
C ALA A 272 -15.71 4.29 -46.29
N SER A 273 -14.49 3.86 -45.95
CA SER A 273 -13.45 3.56 -46.95
C SER A 273 -13.67 2.20 -47.60
N ASP A 274 -13.16 2.03 -48.82
CA ASP A 274 -13.15 0.75 -49.55
C ASP A 274 -12.63 -0.41 -48.71
N LEU A 275 -13.20 -1.61 -48.94
CA LEU A 275 -12.92 -2.85 -48.22
C LEU A 275 -11.43 -3.16 -48.06
N VAL A 276 -10.62 -2.84 -49.07
CA VAL A 276 -9.17 -3.10 -49.08
C VAL A 276 -8.40 -2.13 -48.18
N VAL A 277 -8.82 -0.86 -48.12
CA VAL A 277 -8.10 0.22 -47.39
C VAL A 277 -8.62 0.37 -45.96
N ASN A 278 -9.86 -0.03 -45.71
CA ASN A 278 -10.55 0.14 -44.44
C ASN A 278 -9.78 -0.41 -43.23
N PRO A 279 -9.22 -1.65 -43.25
CA PRO A 279 -8.48 -2.19 -42.10
C PRO A 279 -7.23 -1.38 -41.76
N LEU A 280 -6.46 -0.96 -42.77
CA LEU A 280 -5.25 -0.16 -42.57
C LEU A 280 -5.60 1.23 -42.00
N ARG A 281 -6.60 1.90 -42.59
CA ARG A 281 -7.03 3.23 -42.12
C ARG A 281 -7.51 3.18 -40.67
N ARG A 282 -8.27 2.13 -40.28
CA ARG A 282 -8.70 1.92 -38.89
C ARG A 282 -7.52 1.75 -37.94
N GLN A 283 -6.52 0.94 -38.30
CA GLN A 283 -5.33 0.76 -37.45
C GLN A 283 -4.47 2.03 -37.36
N LEU A 284 -4.35 2.79 -38.45
CA LEU A 284 -3.63 4.07 -38.45
C LEU A 284 -4.33 5.11 -37.56
N ASP A 285 -5.66 5.18 -37.59
CA ASP A 285 -6.43 6.04 -36.70
C ASP A 285 -6.21 5.67 -35.22
N LEU A 286 -6.35 4.39 -34.87
CA LEU A 286 -6.10 3.90 -33.50
C LEU A 286 -4.66 4.17 -33.05
N ALA A 287 -3.68 3.92 -33.91
CA ALA A 287 -2.28 4.23 -33.63
C ALA A 287 -2.06 5.74 -33.40
N GLY A 288 -2.71 6.58 -34.21
CA GLY A 288 -2.72 8.04 -34.05
C GLY A 288 -3.31 8.47 -32.71
N GLN A 289 -4.45 7.88 -32.31
CA GLN A 289 -5.08 8.13 -31.01
C GLN A 289 -4.16 7.73 -29.85
N HIS A 290 -3.57 6.54 -29.88
CA HIS A 290 -2.63 6.09 -28.85
C HIS A 290 -1.39 7.00 -28.74
N LEU A 291 -0.81 7.39 -29.87
CA LEU A 291 0.33 8.29 -29.91
C LEU A 291 -0.04 9.67 -29.33
N TRP A 292 -1.20 10.20 -29.70
CA TRP A 292 -1.69 11.48 -29.19
C TRP A 292 -1.93 11.43 -27.67
N GLN A 293 -2.63 10.41 -27.16
CA GLN A 293 -2.89 10.29 -25.73
C GLN A 293 -1.58 10.11 -24.94
N GLY A 294 -0.66 9.26 -25.44
CA GLY A 294 0.65 9.07 -24.83
C GLY A 294 1.50 10.33 -24.78
N THR A 295 1.56 11.09 -25.88
CA THR A 295 2.32 12.36 -25.95
C THR A 295 1.71 13.43 -25.07
N LYS A 296 0.38 13.56 -25.04
CA LYS A 296 -0.36 14.45 -24.14
C LYS A 296 -0.04 14.13 -22.67
N ASN A 297 -0.15 12.86 -22.27
CA ASN A 297 0.10 12.45 -20.89
C ASN A 297 1.57 12.65 -20.48
N ALA A 298 2.51 12.33 -21.37
CA ALA A 298 3.93 12.61 -21.15
C ALA A 298 4.19 14.12 -20.96
N ALA A 299 3.58 14.98 -21.78
CA ALA A 299 3.70 16.42 -21.66
C ALA A 299 3.12 16.95 -20.33
N ILE A 300 1.97 16.44 -19.89
CA ILE A 300 1.36 16.80 -18.59
C ILE A 300 2.26 16.39 -17.43
N GLN A 301 2.77 15.15 -17.44
CA GLN A 301 3.66 14.66 -16.38
C GLN A 301 4.97 15.43 -16.33
N LEU A 302 5.55 15.76 -17.49
CA LEU A 302 6.79 16.54 -17.58
C LEU A 302 6.60 17.96 -17.05
N LYS A 303 5.54 18.66 -17.48
CA LYS A 303 5.23 20.03 -17.03
C LYS A 303 4.88 20.10 -15.54
N SER A 304 4.27 19.05 -15.00
CA SER A 304 3.84 19.02 -13.60
C SER A 304 4.87 18.42 -12.64
N LEU A 305 6.03 17.96 -13.13
CA LEU A 305 6.98 17.18 -12.33
C LEU A 305 6.29 16.01 -11.60
N ASN A 306 5.38 15.33 -12.30
CA ASN A 306 4.55 14.22 -11.80
C ASN A 306 3.51 14.57 -10.73
N THR A 307 3.25 15.85 -10.45
CA THR A 307 2.20 16.28 -9.50
C THR A 307 0.78 16.25 -10.10
N LYS A 308 0.66 16.13 -11.43
CA LYS A 308 -0.61 15.96 -12.16
C LYS A 308 -0.75 14.58 -12.79
N ASN A 309 -0.47 13.52 -12.02
CA ASN A 309 -0.80 12.16 -12.47
C ASN A 309 -2.33 11.97 -12.57
N PRO A 310 -2.82 10.97 -13.34
CA PRO A 310 -4.26 10.74 -13.53
C PRO A 310 -5.06 10.62 -12.22
N TYR A 311 -4.51 9.93 -11.22
CA TYR A 311 -5.16 9.79 -9.92
C TYR A 311 -5.36 11.14 -9.23
N GLY A 312 -4.33 11.97 -9.14
CA GLY A 312 -4.46 13.33 -8.60
C GLY A 312 -5.32 14.27 -9.46
N GLN A 313 -5.40 14.05 -10.78
CA GLN A 313 -6.33 14.79 -11.65
C GLN A 313 -7.79 14.45 -11.35
N SER A 314 -8.10 13.21 -11.01
CA SER A 314 -9.46 12.78 -10.69
C SER A 314 -10.04 13.55 -9.48
N PHE A 315 -9.27 13.71 -8.39
CA PHE A 315 -9.66 14.54 -7.24
C PHE A 315 -9.87 16.00 -7.61
N ARG A 316 -8.94 16.59 -8.38
CA ARG A 316 -9.07 17.98 -8.82
C ARG A 316 -10.32 18.21 -9.66
N GLY A 317 -10.65 17.27 -10.55
CA GLY A 317 -11.85 17.36 -11.37
C GLY A 317 -13.13 17.21 -10.55
N MET A 318 -13.15 16.30 -9.58
CA MET A 318 -14.23 16.14 -8.62
C MET A 318 -14.43 17.44 -7.80
N ASP A 319 -13.38 17.94 -7.15
CA ASP A 319 -13.46 19.14 -6.32
C ASP A 319 -13.87 20.37 -7.15
N THR A 320 -13.33 20.52 -8.36
CA THR A 320 -13.74 21.61 -9.28
C THR A 320 -15.22 21.53 -9.63
N ALA A 321 -15.75 20.34 -9.87
CA ALA A 321 -17.16 20.15 -10.19
C ALA A 321 -18.07 20.40 -8.99
N ILE A 322 -17.71 19.86 -7.82
CA ILE A 322 -18.46 19.99 -6.57
C ILE A 322 -18.48 21.43 -6.09
N TYR A 323 -17.31 22.04 -5.88
CA TYR A 323 -17.22 23.40 -5.33
C TYR A 323 -17.61 24.47 -6.34
N GLY A 324 -17.38 24.22 -7.64
CA GLY A 324 -17.88 25.09 -8.71
C GLY A 324 -19.42 25.13 -8.77
N ALA A 325 -20.09 24.01 -8.50
CA ALA A 325 -21.55 23.98 -8.38
C ALA A 325 -22.01 24.62 -7.06
N LEU A 326 -21.36 24.28 -5.95
CA LEU A 326 -21.72 24.78 -4.62
C LEU A 326 -21.61 26.30 -4.51
N ALA A 327 -20.54 26.90 -5.05
CA ALA A 327 -20.34 28.36 -5.10
C ALA A 327 -21.46 29.10 -5.87
N GLN A 328 -22.18 28.39 -6.73
CA GLN A 328 -23.29 28.91 -7.52
C GLN A 328 -24.66 28.51 -6.97
N GLY A 329 -24.72 27.87 -5.79
CA GLY A 329 -25.96 27.33 -5.22
C GLY A 329 -26.56 26.18 -6.03
N ARG A 330 -25.76 25.50 -6.87
CA ARG A 330 -26.18 24.36 -7.70
C ARG A 330 -25.70 23.04 -7.07
N LYS A 331 -26.34 21.95 -7.46
CA LYS A 331 -25.94 20.58 -7.07
C LYS A 331 -25.02 19.97 -8.13
N ALA A 332 -24.15 19.06 -7.71
CA ALA A 332 -23.33 18.23 -8.58
C ALA A 332 -23.88 16.79 -8.57
N PRO A 333 -24.88 16.46 -9.42
CA PRO A 333 -25.69 15.24 -9.26
C PRO A 333 -24.88 13.94 -9.31
N ALA A 334 -23.83 13.88 -10.14
CA ALA A 334 -22.94 12.72 -10.27
C ALA A 334 -22.25 12.33 -8.95
N TRP A 335 -22.10 13.28 -8.02
CA TRP A 335 -21.52 13.05 -6.70
C TRP A 335 -22.56 13.23 -5.59
N GLY A 336 -23.82 13.54 -5.90
CA GLY A 336 -24.83 13.85 -4.88
C GLY A 336 -25.28 12.63 -4.08
N GLY A 337 -25.89 12.85 -2.91
CA GLY A 337 -26.33 11.76 -2.04
C GLY A 337 -27.33 10.79 -2.67
N ASP A 338 -28.16 11.21 -3.64
CA ASP A 338 -29.07 10.27 -4.34
C ASP A 338 -28.28 9.29 -5.22
N ALA A 339 -27.22 9.75 -5.90
CA ALA A 339 -26.30 8.89 -6.64
C ALA A 339 -25.51 7.97 -5.69
N ALA A 340 -25.10 8.49 -4.53
CA ALA A 340 -24.41 7.70 -3.49
C ALA A 340 -25.29 6.54 -3.00
N VAL A 341 -26.59 6.80 -2.74
CA VAL A 341 -27.55 5.77 -2.35
C VAL A 341 -27.71 4.72 -3.44
N ALA A 342 -27.85 5.12 -4.71
CA ALA A 342 -27.99 4.18 -5.83
C ALA A 342 -26.75 3.28 -6.00
N VAL A 343 -25.55 3.87 -5.88
CA VAL A 343 -24.27 3.13 -5.92
C VAL A 343 -24.19 2.11 -4.80
N MET A 344 -24.53 2.49 -3.58
CA MET A 344 -24.48 1.58 -2.43
C MET A 344 -25.57 0.52 -2.49
N GLN A 345 -26.75 0.84 -3.02
CA GLN A 345 -27.82 -0.13 -3.23
C GLN A 345 -27.39 -1.23 -4.21
N ALA A 346 -26.78 -0.86 -5.34
CA ALA A 346 -26.25 -1.85 -6.29
C ALA A 346 -25.17 -2.75 -5.68
N LEU A 347 -24.39 -2.25 -4.70
CA LEU A 347 -23.42 -3.07 -3.97
C LEU A 347 -24.09 -4.01 -2.97
N ASP A 348 -25.09 -3.54 -2.23
CA ASP A 348 -25.88 -4.38 -1.33
C ASP A 348 -26.61 -5.49 -2.09
N ASP A 349 -27.17 -5.18 -3.26
CA ASP A 349 -27.83 -6.15 -4.15
C ASP A 349 -26.84 -7.20 -4.67
N ALA A 350 -25.65 -6.77 -5.08
CA ALA A 350 -24.58 -7.69 -5.48
C ALA A 350 -24.10 -8.57 -4.32
N LEU A 351 -23.96 -8.02 -3.11
CA LEU A 351 -23.60 -8.77 -1.90
C LEU A 351 -24.68 -9.79 -1.53
N ALA A 352 -25.96 -9.45 -1.68
CA ALA A 352 -27.08 -10.34 -1.40
C ALA A 352 -27.14 -11.55 -2.34
N LEU A 353 -26.58 -11.45 -3.55
CA LEU A 353 -26.49 -12.55 -4.51
C LEU A 353 -25.27 -13.47 -4.29
N LEU A 354 -24.32 -13.10 -3.44
CA LEU A 354 -23.16 -13.94 -3.15
C LEU A 354 -23.53 -15.06 -2.15
N PRO A 355 -22.97 -16.28 -2.28
CA PRO A 355 -23.17 -17.34 -1.31
C PRO A 355 -22.72 -16.92 0.10
N ALA A 356 -23.50 -17.23 1.13
CA ALA A 356 -23.19 -16.83 2.51
C ALA A 356 -21.82 -17.33 3.00
N GLU A 357 -21.41 -18.53 2.57
CA GLU A 357 -20.08 -19.11 2.82
C GLU A 357 -18.92 -18.28 2.25
N THR A 358 -19.15 -17.57 1.15
CA THR A 358 -18.15 -16.67 0.53
C THR A 358 -17.93 -15.41 1.36
N LEU A 359 -18.97 -14.99 2.09
CA LEU A 359 -18.97 -13.79 2.93
C LEU A 359 -18.67 -14.10 4.41
N ALA A 360 -18.60 -15.37 4.79
CA ALA A 360 -18.32 -15.79 6.15
C ALA A 360 -16.88 -15.43 6.56
N VAL A 361 -16.74 -14.94 7.78
CA VAL A 361 -15.46 -14.78 8.46
C VAL A 361 -15.25 -16.00 9.34
N LYS A 362 -14.07 -16.63 9.28
CA LYS A 362 -13.76 -17.73 10.19
C LYS A 362 -13.75 -17.22 11.63
N ALA A 363 -14.55 -17.84 12.50
CA ALA A 363 -14.57 -17.48 13.90
C ALA A 363 -13.17 -17.66 14.51
N PRO A 364 -12.69 -16.69 15.31
CA PRO A 364 -11.41 -16.86 16.00
C PRO A 364 -11.49 -18.06 16.94
N ALA A 365 -10.34 -18.71 17.17
CA ALA A 365 -10.28 -19.79 18.14
C ALA A 365 -10.67 -19.25 19.53
N VAL A 366 -11.36 -20.07 20.33
CA VAL A 366 -11.78 -19.70 21.67
C VAL A 366 -10.56 -19.73 22.59
N GLN A 367 -10.31 -18.62 23.28
CA GLN A 367 -9.29 -18.56 24.32
C GLN A 367 -9.73 -19.39 25.53
N THR A 368 -8.98 -20.42 25.87
CA THR A 368 -9.20 -21.28 27.04
C THR A 368 -8.32 -20.88 28.23
N ARG A 369 -7.22 -20.17 27.98
CA ARG A 369 -6.31 -19.66 29.02
C ARG A 369 -5.68 -18.33 28.63
N LYS A 370 -5.26 -17.56 29.63
CA LYS A 370 -4.46 -16.35 29.40
C LYS A 370 -3.01 -16.72 29.06
N PRO A 371 -2.42 -16.18 27.97
CA PRO A 371 -1.00 -16.31 27.68
C PRO A 371 -0.13 -15.79 28.84
N LYS A 372 1.01 -16.45 29.07
CA LYS A 372 2.05 -16.02 30.01
C LYS A 372 3.36 -15.82 29.24
N PRO A 373 3.46 -14.75 28.43
CA PRO A 373 4.52 -14.64 27.47
C PRO A 373 5.89 -14.50 28.12
N THR A 374 6.86 -15.24 27.58
CA THR A 374 8.29 -15.14 27.93
C THR A 374 9.10 -14.60 26.76
N ALA A 375 8.51 -14.50 25.58
CA ALA A 375 9.12 -13.90 24.39
C ALA A 375 8.26 -12.72 23.90
N MET A 376 8.91 -11.68 23.39
CA MET A 376 8.23 -10.53 22.80
C MET A 376 8.74 -10.28 21.38
N VAL A 377 7.82 -10.06 20.44
CA VAL A 377 8.15 -9.79 19.02
C VAL A 377 7.61 -8.42 18.63
N ILE A 378 8.52 -7.45 18.47
CA ILE A 378 8.21 -6.12 17.94
C ILE A 378 8.24 -6.21 16.42
N GLY A 379 7.11 -5.93 15.76
CA GLY A 379 6.96 -6.19 14.32
C GLY A 379 6.44 -7.60 14.00
N GLY A 380 5.85 -8.29 14.98
CA GLY A 380 5.31 -9.66 14.82
C GLY A 380 4.21 -9.81 13.77
N THR A 381 3.59 -8.71 13.33
CA THR A 381 2.57 -8.75 12.27
C THR A 381 3.14 -8.78 10.84
N GLY A 382 4.44 -8.52 10.68
CA GLY A 382 5.13 -8.50 9.39
C GLY A 382 5.55 -9.88 8.90
N PHE A 383 6.09 -9.96 7.68
CA PHE A 383 6.44 -11.22 7.01
C PHE A 383 7.34 -12.15 7.87
N ILE A 384 8.48 -11.65 8.35
CA ILE A 384 9.39 -12.40 9.23
C ILE A 384 8.77 -12.60 10.63
N GLY A 385 8.12 -11.56 11.15
CA GLY A 385 7.56 -11.57 12.50
C GLY A 385 6.46 -12.62 12.71
N ARG A 386 5.64 -12.89 11.69
CA ARG A 386 4.59 -13.92 11.76
C ARG A 386 5.19 -15.31 11.87
N GLU A 387 6.18 -15.60 11.03
CA GLU A 387 6.88 -16.88 11.03
C GLU A 387 7.62 -17.11 12.34
N LEU A 388 8.35 -16.09 12.82
CA LEU A 388 9.01 -16.14 14.12
C LEU A 388 8.03 -16.37 15.27
N THR A 389 6.90 -15.66 15.28
CA THR A 389 5.88 -15.82 16.34
C THR A 389 5.33 -17.25 16.35
N ARG A 390 4.99 -17.80 15.18
CA ARG A 390 4.49 -19.18 15.06
C ARG A 390 5.54 -20.20 15.49
N ARG A 391 6.80 -20.00 15.09
CA ARG A 391 7.90 -20.86 15.51
C ARG A 391 8.13 -20.84 17.03
N LEU A 392 8.12 -19.67 17.66
CA LEU A 392 8.24 -19.55 19.12
C LEU A 392 7.11 -20.29 19.86
N VAL A 393 5.88 -20.21 19.35
CA VAL A 393 4.74 -20.95 19.90
C VAL A 393 4.91 -22.46 19.70
N ALA A 394 5.39 -22.90 18.54
CA ALA A 394 5.70 -24.30 18.28
C ALA A 394 6.79 -24.85 19.22
N ASP A 395 7.73 -24.00 19.63
CA ASP A 395 8.76 -24.31 20.64
C ASP A 395 8.21 -24.24 22.10
N GLY A 396 6.90 -24.04 22.28
CA GLY A 396 6.23 -24.07 23.57
C GLY A 396 6.26 -22.74 24.35
N ARG A 397 6.63 -21.62 23.70
CA ARG A 397 6.67 -20.30 24.34
C ARG A 397 5.38 -19.53 24.07
N ASP A 398 4.84 -18.89 25.10
CA ASP A 398 3.84 -17.85 24.89
C ASP A 398 4.53 -16.56 24.43
N VAL A 399 3.89 -15.82 23.52
CA VAL A 399 4.48 -14.70 22.80
C VAL A 399 3.64 -13.43 22.96
N ARG A 400 4.31 -12.33 23.31
CA ARG A 400 3.75 -10.98 23.29
C ARG A 400 4.12 -10.28 21.99
N VAL A 401 3.14 -9.96 21.15
CA VAL A 401 3.36 -9.21 19.90
C VAL A 401 3.07 -7.73 20.14
N LEU A 402 4.06 -6.87 19.94
CA LEU A 402 3.83 -5.43 19.94
C LEU A 402 3.48 -4.97 18.53
N SER A 403 2.31 -4.38 18.39
CA SER A 403 1.80 -3.84 17.14
C SER A 403 1.08 -2.50 17.35
N ARG A 404 0.75 -1.77 16.28
CA ARG A 404 -0.02 -0.51 16.40
C ARG A 404 -1.49 -0.75 16.78
N GLY A 405 -2.00 -1.97 16.60
CA GLY A 405 -3.39 -2.34 16.92
C GLY A 405 -3.47 -3.34 18.08
N LYS A 406 -4.69 -3.54 18.59
CA LYS A 406 -4.98 -4.56 19.62
C LYS A 406 -5.24 -5.95 19.04
N THR A 407 -5.38 -6.07 17.71
CA THR A 407 -5.59 -7.34 17.01
C THR A 407 -4.42 -7.63 16.07
N GLY A 408 -3.97 -8.88 16.04
CA GLY A 408 -2.85 -9.36 15.24
C GLY A 408 -3.24 -10.54 14.35
N PRO A 409 -2.36 -10.98 13.42
CA PRO A 409 -2.62 -12.06 12.47
C PRO A 409 -2.49 -13.47 13.10
N PHE A 410 -2.99 -13.63 14.32
CA PHE A 410 -2.93 -14.88 15.09
C PHE A 410 -4.28 -15.26 15.70
N PRO A 411 -5.40 -15.19 14.94
CA PRO A 411 -6.72 -15.57 15.47
C PRO A 411 -6.81 -17.06 15.85
N ASP A 412 -5.88 -17.87 15.36
CA ASP A 412 -5.75 -19.30 15.59
C ASP A 412 -4.88 -19.66 16.81
N LEU A 413 -4.19 -18.70 17.43
CA LEU A 413 -3.29 -18.93 18.57
C LEU A 413 -3.66 -18.09 19.83
N PRO A 414 -4.93 -18.01 20.24
CA PRO A 414 -5.40 -17.11 21.31
C PRO A 414 -4.86 -17.47 22.71
N ASP A 415 -4.48 -18.73 22.92
CA ASP A 415 -3.95 -19.20 24.21
C ASP A 415 -2.45 -18.94 24.37
N ASN A 416 -1.74 -18.71 23.26
CA ASN A 416 -0.29 -18.56 23.25
C ASN A 416 0.16 -17.15 22.87
N VAL A 417 -0.62 -16.41 22.10
CA VAL A 417 -0.24 -15.08 21.59
C VAL A 417 -1.13 -14.01 22.17
N GLU A 418 -0.52 -12.99 22.77
CA GLU A 418 -1.21 -11.74 23.08
C GLU A 418 -0.65 -10.59 22.24
N THR A 419 -1.53 -9.69 21.78
CA THR A 419 -1.13 -8.49 21.02
C THR A 419 -1.37 -7.26 21.88
N ILE A 420 -0.37 -6.39 21.98
CA ILE A 420 -0.46 -5.14 22.74
C ILE A 420 -0.11 -3.93 21.87
N GLY A 421 -0.76 -2.82 22.17
CA GLY A 421 -0.54 -1.52 21.51
C GLY A 421 0.22 -0.57 22.43
N VAL A 422 1.51 -0.36 22.14
CA VAL A 422 2.36 0.59 22.85
C VAL A 422 3.10 1.44 21.83
N SER A 423 3.15 2.76 22.05
CA SER A 423 3.91 3.65 21.19
C SER A 423 5.40 3.33 21.31
N LEU A 424 6.09 3.20 20.19
CA LEU A 424 7.54 2.99 20.21
C LEU A 424 8.31 4.21 20.75
N HIS A 425 7.66 5.38 20.84
CA HIS A 425 8.21 6.59 21.46
C HIS A 425 8.04 6.63 22.99
N ASP A 426 7.22 5.74 23.56
CA ASP A 426 6.95 5.66 24.99
C ASP A 426 7.89 4.66 25.66
N LEU A 427 8.97 5.16 26.27
CA LEU A 427 9.96 4.33 26.95
C LEU A 427 9.38 3.59 28.16
N ASP A 428 8.53 4.23 28.95
CA ASP A 428 7.98 3.63 30.16
C ASP A 428 6.91 2.59 29.82
N GLY A 429 6.06 2.87 28.84
CA GLY A 429 5.13 1.89 28.29
C GLY A 429 5.84 0.67 27.70
N LEU A 430 6.95 0.87 26.98
CA LEU A 430 7.78 -0.24 26.48
C LEU A 430 8.40 -1.07 27.62
N THR A 431 8.90 -0.39 28.65
CA THR A 431 9.48 -1.07 29.83
C THR A 431 8.44 -1.92 30.54
N GLU A 432 7.24 -1.37 30.77
CA GLU A 432 6.13 -2.10 31.39
C GLU A 432 5.74 -3.33 30.55
N ALA A 433 5.64 -3.14 29.23
CA ALA A 433 5.34 -4.20 28.28
C ALA A 433 6.41 -5.31 28.22
N MET A 434 7.64 -5.06 28.67
CA MET A 434 8.74 -6.03 28.71
C MET A 434 8.88 -6.74 30.05
N LYS A 435 8.11 -6.38 31.08
CA LYS A 435 8.16 -7.09 32.37
C LYS A 435 7.77 -8.56 32.20
N GLY A 436 8.60 -9.44 32.77
CA GLY A 436 8.43 -10.90 32.70
C GLY A 436 8.85 -11.52 31.36
N ILE A 437 9.38 -10.74 30.42
CA ILE A 437 9.88 -11.22 29.13
C ILE A 437 11.37 -11.58 29.26
N ASP A 438 11.73 -12.79 28.85
CA ASP A 438 13.12 -13.25 28.80
C ASP A 438 13.83 -12.77 27.54
N VAL A 439 13.15 -12.79 26.38
CA VAL A 439 13.72 -12.42 25.09
C VAL A 439 12.84 -11.46 24.30
N VAL A 440 13.47 -10.41 23.75
CA VAL A 440 12.83 -9.45 22.85
C VAL A 440 13.44 -9.57 21.46
N PHE A 441 12.60 -9.72 20.45
CA PHE A 441 12.96 -9.64 19.04
C PHE A 441 12.51 -8.30 18.46
N ASN A 442 13.47 -7.52 17.96
CA ASN A 442 13.18 -6.26 17.28
C ASN A 442 13.26 -6.43 15.76
N LEU A 443 12.09 -6.60 15.13
CA LEU A 443 11.89 -6.64 13.68
C LEU A 443 11.25 -5.34 13.15
N ALA A 444 11.24 -4.27 13.95
CA ALA A 444 10.63 -3.01 13.56
C ALA A 444 11.32 -2.40 12.33
N LYS A 445 10.50 -1.86 11.44
CA LYS A 445 10.92 -1.18 10.23
C LYS A 445 10.27 0.20 10.16
N ALA A 446 11.09 1.23 9.99
CA ALA A 446 10.64 2.55 9.57
C ALA A 446 10.88 2.74 8.05
N LEU A 447 10.03 3.52 7.40
CA LEU A 447 10.15 3.87 5.99
C LEU A 447 10.15 5.40 5.87
N GLU A 448 11.29 5.98 6.19
CA GLU A 448 11.44 7.43 6.22
C GLU A 448 12.01 7.98 4.92
N THR A 449 11.63 9.21 4.59
CA THR A 449 12.09 9.88 3.37
C THR A 449 13.21 10.88 3.62
N THR A 450 13.47 11.21 4.90
CA THR A 450 14.56 12.10 5.32
C THR A 450 15.45 11.42 6.36
N TRP A 451 16.70 11.88 6.45
CA TRP A 451 17.62 11.40 7.47
C TRP A 451 17.24 11.83 8.89
N ALA A 452 16.66 13.03 9.05
CA ALA A 452 16.21 13.50 10.36
C ALA A 452 15.10 12.60 10.92
N ASP A 453 14.13 12.22 10.08
CA ASP A 453 13.08 11.30 10.47
C ASP A 453 13.64 9.91 10.75
N CYS A 454 14.64 9.42 9.97
CA CYS A 454 15.32 8.15 10.27
C CYS A 454 15.94 8.13 11.67
N LEU A 455 16.55 9.25 12.10
CA LEU A 455 17.16 9.36 13.42
C LEU A 455 16.12 9.26 14.54
N ILE A 456 14.92 9.80 14.34
CA ILE A 456 13.85 9.81 15.35
C ILE A 456 13.08 8.49 15.35
N ASN A 457 12.69 8.02 14.16
CA ASN A 457 11.69 6.95 13.96
C ASN A 457 12.30 5.56 13.73
N ASP A 458 13.57 5.44 13.35
CA ASP A 458 14.28 4.14 13.25
C ASP A 458 15.33 4.03 14.35
N VAL A 459 16.33 4.91 14.33
CA VAL A 459 17.47 4.87 15.25
C VAL A 459 17.04 5.11 16.69
N GLY A 460 16.32 6.21 16.94
CA GLY A 460 15.81 6.53 18.27
C GLY A 460 14.87 5.45 18.81
N VAL A 461 14.09 4.80 17.94
CA VAL A 461 13.22 3.66 18.30
C VAL A 461 14.04 2.45 18.71
N ALA A 462 15.04 2.06 17.93
CA ALA A 462 15.90 0.93 18.26
C ALA A 462 16.62 1.15 19.60
N THR A 463 17.19 2.34 19.81
CA THR A 463 17.88 2.71 21.06
C THR A 463 16.92 2.71 22.25
N ARG A 464 15.70 3.26 22.11
CA ARG A 464 14.66 3.21 23.16
C ARG A 464 14.27 1.78 23.53
N ILE A 465 14.10 0.90 22.54
CA ILE A 465 13.82 -0.52 22.78
C ILE A 465 14.97 -1.17 23.56
N GLY A 466 16.22 -0.88 23.19
CA GLY A 466 17.40 -1.34 23.94
C GLY A 466 17.38 -0.88 25.40
N MET A 467 17.12 0.41 25.63
CA MET A 467 17.01 0.96 26.99
C MET A 467 15.85 0.35 27.80
N ALA A 468 14.72 0.07 27.15
CA ALA A 468 13.57 -0.59 27.78
C ALA A 468 13.91 -2.05 28.18
N CYS A 469 14.63 -2.77 27.32
CA CYS A 469 15.08 -4.14 27.61
C CYS A 469 15.97 -4.18 28.86
N GLU A 470 16.93 -3.26 28.94
CA GLU A 470 17.81 -3.12 30.11
C GLU A 470 17.01 -2.79 31.37
N LYS A 471 16.11 -1.79 31.32
CA LYS A 471 15.30 -1.37 32.47
C LYS A 471 14.33 -2.46 32.95
N ALA A 472 13.82 -3.29 32.04
CA ALA A 472 12.91 -4.39 32.36
C ALA A 472 13.64 -5.69 32.78
N GLY A 473 14.96 -5.76 32.65
CA GLY A 473 15.74 -6.96 32.97
C GLY A 473 15.59 -8.10 31.95
N VAL A 474 15.36 -7.76 30.68
CA VAL A 474 15.29 -8.74 29.58
C VAL A 474 16.65 -9.43 29.42
N LYS A 475 16.65 -10.76 29.33
CA LYS A 475 17.88 -11.57 29.27
C LYS A 475 18.54 -11.60 27.89
N ARG A 476 17.78 -11.30 26.84
CA ARG A 476 18.28 -11.26 25.46
C ARG A 476 17.49 -10.30 24.59
N LEU A 477 18.17 -9.37 23.93
CA LEU A 477 17.64 -8.59 22.82
C LEU A 477 18.24 -9.10 21.52
N VAL A 478 17.39 -9.61 20.62
CA VAL A 478 17.78 -9.94 19.24
C VAL A 478 17.32 -8.81 18.32
N TYR A 479 18.27 -8.02 17.82
CA TYR A 479 18.00 -6.93 16.89
C TYR A 479 18.17 -7.39 15.45
N THR A 480 17.19 -7.05 14.59
CA THR A 480 17.27 -7.37 13.16
C THR A 480 17.82 -6.19 12.37
N GLY A 481 19.10 -6.31 11.99
CA GLY A 481 19.80 -5.46 11.04
C GLY A 481 19.52 -5.83 9.59
N THR A 482 20.49 -5.60 8.71
CA THR A 482 20.35 -5.94 7.27
C THR A 482 21.71 -6.12 6.61
N ILE A 483 21.79 -7.06 5.65
CA ILE A 483 22.98 -7.16 4.79
C ILE A 483 23.14 -5.94 3.85
N ALA A 484 22.09 -5.14 3.65
CA ALA A 484 22.13 -3.98 2.77
C ALA A 484 23.09 -2.88 3.26
N SER A 485 23.53 -2.94 4.52
CA SER A 485 24.50 -2.03 5.13
C SER A 485 25.94 -2.27 4.68
N TYR A 486 26.26 -3.46 4.15
CA TYR A 486 27.60 -3.76 3.62
C TYR A 486 27.87 -3.07 2.27
N ASP A 487 29.14 -2.73 2.02
CA ASP A 487 29.61 -2.47 0.66
C ASP A 487 29.83 -3.80 -0.06
N MET A 488 28.97 -4.08 -1.03
CA MET A 488 28.97 -5.30 -1.85
C MET A 488 29.50 -5.01 -3.26
N SER A 489 30.30 -3.95 -3.45
CA SER A 489 30.74 -3.49 -4.77
C SER A 489 32.01 -4.17 -5.32
N ASN A 490 32.76 -4.88 -4.47
CA ASN A 490 34.02 -5.54 -4.85
C ASN A 490 33.81 -7.03 -5.17
N PRO A 491 33.95 -7.47 -6.43
CA PRO A 491 33.73 -8.87 -6.81
C PRO A 491 34.79 -9.84 -6.29
N ASN A 492 35.96 -9.35 -5.87
CA ASN A 492 37.06 -10.19 -5.39
C ASN A 492 37.05 -10.40 -3.88
N GLY A 493 36.07 -9.82 -3.17
CA GLY A 493 35.92 -9.97 -1.72
C GLY A 493 34.99 -11.12 -1.34
N VAL A 494 34.94 -11.40 -0.04
CA VAL A 494 33.90 -12.22 0.59
C VAL A 494 33.41 -11.45 1.82
N ILE A 495 32.10 -11.34 1.99
CA ILE A 495 31.51 -10.72 3.18
C ILE A 495 31.32 -11.78 4.26
N THR A 496 31.87 -11.48 5.44
CA THR A 496 31.66 -12.23 6.67
C THR A 496 31.11 -11.29 7.75
N GLU A 497 30.80 -11.83 8.92
CA GLU A 497 30.40 -11.05 10.09
C GLU A 497 31.52 -10.11 10.58
N SER A 498 32.78 -10.40 10.25
CA SER A 498 33.94 -9.56 10.59
C SER A 498 34.18 -8.41 9.61
N THR A 499 33.54 -8.43 8.44
CA THR A 499 33.63 -7.33 7.47
C THR A 499 33.00 -6.07 8.09
N PRO A 500 33.72 -4.94 8.18
CA PRO A 500 33.16 -3.70 8.72
C PRO A 500 32.18 -3.06 7.72
N PHE A 501 31.24 -2.28 8.24
CA PHE A 501 30.51 -1.33 7.41
C PHE A 501 31.42 -0.17 7.00
N PRO A 502 31.15 0.50 5.87
CA PRO A 502 31.87 1.72 5.49
C PRO A 502 31.90 2.76 6.62
N GLU A 503 33.05 3.43 6.80
CA GLU A 503 33.19 4.51 7.79
C GLU A 503 32.28 5.70 7.45
N ASP A 504 32.18 6.05 6.16
CA ASP A 504 31.23 7.03 5.65
C ASP A 504 30.05 6.34 4.97
N MET A 505 28.88 6.41 5.61
CA MET A 505 27.61 5.87 5.11
C MET A 505 26.72 6.95 4.47
N THR A 506 27.20 8.18 4.29
CA THR A 506 26.36 9.33 3.87
C THR A 506 25.89 9.25 2.42
N ASP A 507 26.57 8.46 1.59
CA ASP A 507 26.26 8.22 0.18
C ASP A 507 25.43 6.94 -0.04
N ARG A 508 25.15 6.19 1.03
CA ARG A 508 24.28 5.01 1.02
C ARG A 508 22.81 5.39 1.08
N ASN A 509 21.96 4.49 0.60
CA ASN A 509 20.52 4.63 0.76
C ASN A 509 20.11 4.71 2.25
N LEU A 510 19.05 5.46 2.56
CA LEU A 510 18.63 5.76 3.94
C LEU A 510 18.40 4.52 4.79
N TYR A 511 17.81 3.47 4.23
CA TYR A 511 17.53 2.21 4.94
C TYR A 511 18.82 1.50 5.39
N ALA A 512 19.78 1.34 4.47
CA ALA A 512 21.07 0.73 4.80
C ALA A 512 21.85 1.57 5.84
N ARG A 513 21.79 2.90 5.70
CA ARG A 513 22.43 3.84 6.62
C ARG A 513 21.80 3.85 8.01
N SER A 514 20.46 3.88 8.10
CA SER A 514 19.75 3.89 9.37
C SER A 514 19.96 2.59 10.14
N LYS A 515 19.89 1.44 9.47
CA LYS A 515 20.13 0.14 10.11
C LYS A 515 21.56 -0.02 10.63
N ALA A 516 22.58 0.45 9.90
CA ALA A 516 23.95 0.47 10.41
C ALA A 516 24.10 1.36 11.65
N GLU A 517 23.45 2.53 11.65
CA GLU A 517 23.47 3.45 12.79
C GLU A 517 22.74 2.87 14.02
N CYS A 518 21.61 2.17 13.83
CA CYS A 518 20.95 1.43 14.91
C CYS A 518 21.89 0.38 15.53
N GLU A 519 22.58 -0.41 14.70
CA GLU A 519 23.53 -1.42 15.19
C GLU A 519 24.66 -0.76 15.98
N ARG A 520 25.19 0.38 15.51
CA ARG A 520 26.24 1.14 16.20
C ARG A 520 25.79 1.60 17.59
N GLN A 521 24.59 2.17 17.70
CA GLN A 521 24.06 2.66 19.00
C GLN A 521 23.71 1.51 19.95
N LEU A 522 23.13 0.42 19.45
CA LEU A 522 22.85 -0.76 20.27
C LEU A 522 24.13 -1.44 20.77
N MET A 523 25.17 -1.54 19.93
CA MET A 523 26.48 -2.04 20.35
C MET A 523 27.16 -1.13 21.38
N ALA A 524 26.95 0.18 21.31
CA ALA A 524 27.41 1.11 22.35
C ALA A 524 26.69 0.83 23.68
N LEU A 525 25.36 0.66 23.67
CA LEU A 525 24.60 0.26 24.86
C LEU A 525 25.07 -1.08 25.44
N HIS A 526 25.39 -2.06 24.60
CA HIS A 526 25.96 -3.33 25.07
C HIS A 526 27.29 -3.13 25.79
N LYS A 527 28.22 -2.38 25.19
CA LYS A 527 29.56 -2.14 25.77
C LYS A 527 29.54 -1.27 27.04
N GLU A 528 28.69 -0.26 27.06
CA GLU A 528 28.68 0.76 28.13
C GLU A 528 27.75 0.38 29.29
N ARG A 529 26.66 -0.35 29.00
CA ARG A 529 25.58 -0.61 29.96
C ARG A 529 25.22 -2.09 30.10
N GLY A 530 25.90 -2.99 29.40
CA GLY A 530 25.69 -4.44 29.53
C GLY A 530 24.37 -4.94 28.94
N LEU A 531 23.80 -4.25 27.95
CA LEU A 531 22.61 -4.71 27.22
C LEU A 531 22.89 -6.10 26.59
N PRO A 532 22.12 -7.17 26.89
CA PRO A 532 22.40 -8.51 26.37
C PRO A 532 21.95 -8.66 24.90
N LEU A 533 22.77 -8.14 23.99
CA LEU A 533 22.43 -7.93 22.58
C LEU A 533 22.99 -9.04 21.68
N VAL A 534 22.19 -9.47 20.70
CA VAL A 534 22.65 -10.22 19.51
C VAL A 534 22.04 -9.57 18.26
N ILE A 535 22.81 -9.48 17.17
CA ILE A 535 22.35 -8.85 15.93
C ILE A 535 22.21 -9.91 14.82
N ALA A 536 21.04 -9.97 14.20
CA ALA A 536 20.80 -10.77 12.99
C ALA A 536 20.75 -9.87 11.76
N ARG A 537 21.43 -10.23 10.68
CA ARG A 537 21.44 -9.51 9.40
C ARG A 537 20.85 -10.41 8.30
N PRO A 538 19.52 -10.37 8.06
CA PRO A 538 18.87 -11.18 7.04
C PRO A 538 19.31 -10.83 5.62
N GLY A 539 19.37 -11.86 4.77
CA GLY A 539 19.54 -11.75 3.32
C GLY A 539 18.29 -11.29 2.55
N ILE A 540 18.15 -11.78 1.31
CA ILE A 540 16.93 -11.62 0.52
C ILE A 540 15.94 -12.70 0.96
N VAL A 541 15.00 -12.31 1.81
CA VAL A 541 14.02 -13.25 2.39
C VAL A 541 12.90 -13.54 1.41
N VAL A 542 12.69 -14.82 1.12
CA VAL A 542 11.61 -15.35 0.25
C VAL A 542 10.89 -16.51 0.94
N GLY A 543 9.73 -16.92 0.44
CA GLY A 543 8.97 -18.04 1.01
C GLY A 543 7.47 -17.78 1.12
N ALA A 544 6.77 -18.74 1.72
CA ALA A 544 5.32 -18.75 1.88
C ALA A 544 4.77 -17.49 2.55
N GLY A 545 3.77 -16.84 1.94
CA GLY A 545 3.15 -15.62 2.45
C GLY A 545 3.97 -14.33 2.24
N GLY A 546 5.03 -14.40 1.42
CA GLY A 546 5.89 -13.27 1.05
C GLY A 546 5.59 -12.73 -0.35
N PRO A 547 5.98 -11.48 -0.67
CA PRO A 547 5.82 -10.95 -2.01
C PRO A 547 6.83 -11.58 -2.99
N LEU A 548 6.39 -11.85 -4.22
CA LEU A 548 7.27 -12.18 -5.37
C LEU A 548 8.32 -11.08 -5.59
N GLN A 549 7.91 -9.84 -5.32
CA GLN A 549 8.66 -8.64 -5.63
C GLN A 549 9.56 -8.27 -4.45
N HIS A 550 10.87 -8.47 -4.61
CA HIS A 550 11.87 -8.01 -3.65
C HIS A 550 12.83 -7.00 -4.27
N TRP A 551 13.07 -5.88 -3.58
CA TRP A 551 13.93 -4.79 -4.07
C TRP A 551 15.40 -5.21 -4.22
N GLY A 552 15.87 -6.18 -3.44
CA GLY A 552 17.22 -6.76 -3.58
C GLY A 552 17.45 -7.51 -4.91
N ILE A 553 16.38 -7.91 -5.61
CA ILE A 553 16.50 -8.61 -6.91
C ILE A 553 16.49 -7.61 -8.07
N GLY A 554 15.61 -6.60 -8.00
CA GLY A 554 15.43 -5.63 -9.07
C GLY A 554 14.31 -4.63 -8.83
N ARG A 555 14.17 -3.68 -9.76
CA ARG A 555 13.06 -2.74 -9.82
C ARG A 555 11.91 -3.31 -10.66
N TRP A 556 10.82 -3.61 -9.98
CA TRP A 556 9.60 -4.19 -10.58
C TRP A 556 8.72 -3.12 -11.22
N HIS A 557 8.00 -3.50 -12.28
CA HIS A 557 7.05 -2.68 -13.02
C HIS A 557 5.78 -3.52 -13.25
N GLY A 558 4.87 -3.46 -12.29
CA GLY A 558 3.74 -4.40 -12.20
C GLY A 558 4.20 -5.83 -11.94
N ALA A 559 3.29 -6.78 -12.15
CA ALA A 559 3.54 -8.22 -11.95
C ALA A 559 4.49 -8.83 -12.99
N GLY A 560 4.46 -8.32 -14.23
CA GLY A 560 5.05 -9.01 -15.39
C GLY A 560 6.43 -8.53 -15.85
N ALA A 561 7.00 -7.49 -15.24
CA ALA A 561 8.28 -6.93 -15.70
C ALA A 561 9.19 -6.47 -14.57
N VAL A 562 10.49 -6.70 -14.75
CA VAL A 562 11.52 -6.36 -13.78
C VAL A 562 12.78 -5.87 -14.48
N ARG A 563 13.40 -4.84 -13.92
CA ARG A 563 14.76 -4.43 -14.25
C ARG A 563 15.69 -4.84 -13.11
N ILE A 564 16.47 -5.89 -13.32
CA ILE A 564 17.42 -6.41 -12.33
C ILE A 564 18.63 -5.50 -12.19
N TRP A 565 19.33 -5.61 -11.07
CA TRP A 565 20.55 -4.84 -10.84
C TRP A 565 21.74 -5.44 -11.59
N GLY A 566 22.34 -4.66 -12.49
CA GLY A 566 23.46 -5.13 -13.31
C GLY A 566 23.03 -6.20 -14.31
N HIS A 567 23.94 -7.14 -14.59
CA HIS A 567 23.70 -8.26 -15.51
C HIS A 567 22.84 -9.38 -14.90
N GLY A 568 22.77 -9.47 -13.57
CA GLY A 568 21.97 -10.48 -12.84
C GLY A 568 22.56 -11.88 -12.76
N ASN A 569 23.86 -12.04 -13.02
CA ASN A 569 24.55 -13.33 -12.99
C ASN A 569 25.18 -13.65 -11.62
N ASN A 570 25.33 -12.66 -10.75
CA ASN A 570 25.88 -12.88 -9.41
C ASN A 570 24.88 -13.67 -8.56
N ILE A 571 25.40 -14.56 -7.73
CA ILE A 571 24.60 -15.30 -6.76
C ILE A 571 24.03 -14.31 -5.74
N LEU A 572 22.73 -14.41 -5.54
CA LEU A 572 22.02 -13.59 -4.58
C LEU A 572 21.97 -14.29 -3.21
N PRO A 573 22.07 -13.53 -2.09
CA PRO A 573 22.03 -14.07 -0.75
C PRO A 573 20.58 -14.38 -0.33
N PHE A 574 19.92 -15.29 -1.03
CA PHE A 574 18.57 -15.73 -0.72
C PHE A 574 18.53 -16.51 0.60
N VAL A 575 17.40 -16.44 1.29
CA VAL A 575 17.14 -17.20 2.52
C VAL A 575 15.63 -17.39 2.68
N LEU A 576 15.19 -18.56 3.14
CA LEU A 576 13.77 -18.77 3.39
C LEU A 576 13.32 -18.06 4.66
N ASN A 577 12.06 -17.64 4.71
CA ASN A 577 11.49 -17.00 5.88
C ASN A 577 11.51 -17.91 7.13
N GLU A 578 11.26 -19.21 6.93
CA GLU A 578 11.37 -20.24 7.99
C GLU A 578 12.80 -20.37 8.51
N ASP A 579 13.82 -20.31 7.63
CA ASP A 579 15.23 -20.37 8.00
C ASP A 579 15.63 -19.13 8.82
N ILE A 580 15.09 -17.95 8.48
CA ILE A 580 15.27 -16.73 9.29
C ILE A 580 14.69 -16.92 10.69
N ALA A 581 13.45 -17.41 10.79
CA ALA A 581 12.82 -17.65 12.08
C ALA A 581 13.62 -18.66 12.93
N ASP A 582 14.10 -19.74 12.33
CA ASP A 582 14.98 -20.71 12.98
C ASP A 582 16.28 -20.08 13.49
N GLY A 583 16.95 -19.28 12.65
CA GLY A 583 18.19 -18.58 13.01
C GLY A 583 17.99 -17.61 14.17
N LEU A 584 16.87 -16.86 14.17
CA LEU A 584 16.51 -15.95 15.26
C LEU A 584 16.25 -16.70 16.57
N VAL A 585 15.50 -17.81 16.54
CA VAL A 585 15.25 -18.64 17.73
C VAL A 585 16.53 -19.20 18.32
N ARG A 586 17.47 -19.66 17.49
CA ARG A 586 18.77 -20.18 17.96
C ARG A 586 19.61 -19.12 18.69
N MET A 587 19.37 -17.83 18.42
CA MET A 587 20.03 -16.73 19.14
C MET A 587 19.48 -16.50 20.55
N ILE A 588 18.43 -17.20 21.00
CA ILE A 588 17.91 -17.02 22.37
C ILE A 588 18.93 -17.52 23.39
N ASP A 589 19.40 -18.77 23.23
CA ASP A 589 20.20 -19.47 24.23
C ASP A 589 21.68 -19.62 23.82
N ALA A 590 22.04 -19.26 22.59
CA ALA A 590 23.43 -19.34 22.12
C ALA A 590 24.36 -18.39 22.92
N PRO A 591 25.61 -18.82 23.23
CA PRO A 591 26.61 -18.03 23.97
C PRO A 591 27.31 -17.02 23.05
N VAL A 592 26.54 -16.13 22.43
CA VAL A 592 26.98 -15.26 21.32
C VAL A 592 26.65 -13.78 21.56
N GLU A 593 26.47 -13.40 22.82
CA GLU A 593 26.20 -12.01 23.20
C GLU A 593 27.27 -11.05 22.66
N GLY A 594 26.84 -9.87 22.22
CA GLY A 594 27.70 -8.85 21.61
C GLY A 594 28.12 -9.15 20.17
N GLN A 595 27.62 -10.24 19.57
CA GLN A 595 27.98 -10.66 18.21
C GLN A 595 26.86 -10.38 17.19
N SER A 596 27.25 -10.32 15.92
CA SER A 596 26.35 -10.19 14.77
C SER A 596 26.49 -11.39 13.84
N PHE A 597 25.41 -11.73 13.14
CA PHE A 597 25.31 -12.91 12.27
C PHE A 597 24.62 -12.60 10.95
N ASN A 598 25.19 -13.08 9.84
CA ASN A 598 24.59 -12.96 8.52
C ASN A 598 23.66 -14.15 8.28
N LEU A 599 22.34 -13.92 8.36
CA LEU A 599 21.34 -14.95 8.07
C LEU A 599 21.07 -14.98 6.55
N VAL A 600 22.00 -15.58 5.82
CA VAL A 600 21.91 -15.83 4.37
C VAL A 600 21.95 -17.35 4.14
N GLY A 601 21.10 -17.85 3.25
CA GLY A 601 21.01 -19.29 2.93
C GLY A 601 22.17 -19.76 2.05
N GLU A 602 22.07 -20.98 1.52
CA GLU A 602 23.08 -21.49 0.59
C GLU A 602 23.12 -20.68 -0.72
N PRO A 603 24.30 -20.56 -1.36
CA PRO A 603 24.46 -19.86 -2.63
C PRO A 603 23.82 -20.64 -3.81
N MET A 604 22.50 -20.51 -3.99
CA MET A 604 21.74 -21.35 -4.95
C MET A 604 21.41 -20.70 -6.29
N LEU A 605 21.05 -19.41 -6.28
CA LEU A 605 20.41 -18.74 -7.41
C LEU A 605 20.98 -17.34 -7.63
N SER A 606 21.25 -17.01 -8.90
CA SER A 606 21.39 -15.63 -9.34
C SER A 606 20.02 -14.99 -9.58
N ALA A 607 19.98 -13.68 -9.83
CA ALA A 607 18.73 -13.01 -10.21
C ALA A 607 18.09 -13.69 -11.45
N ARG A 608 18.89 -14.00 -12.48
CA ARG A 608 18.40 -14.70 -13.67
C ARG A 608 17.97 -16.13 -13.38
N GLY A 609 18.73 -16.85 -12.55
CA GLY A 609 18.38 -18.20 -12.13
C GLY A 609 17.05 -18.24 -11.39
N TYR A 610 16.75 -17.23 -10.56
CA TYR A 610 15.47 -17.10 -9.87
C TYR A 610 14.30 -16.92 -10.84
N PHE A 611 14.42 -16.04 -11.84
CA PHE A 611 13.36 -15.86 -12.84
C PHE A 611 13.19 -17.04 -13.78
N GLU A 612 14.27 -17.75 -14.09
CA GLU A 612 14.20 -19.01 -14.84
C GLU A 612 13.49 -20.10 -14.02
N ALA A 613 13.80 -20.22 -12.72
CA ALA A 613 13.11 -21.13 -11.82
C ALA A 613 11.60 -20.82 -11.71
N ILE A 614 11.21 -19.53 -11.67
CA ILE A 614 9.80 -19.12 -11.75
C ILE A 614 9.16 -19.59 -13.05
N HIS A 615 9.83 -19.38 -14.18
CA HIS A 615 9.31 -19.80 -15.48
C HIS A 615 9.11 -21.32 -15.56
N GLN A 616 10.09 -22.10 -15.09
CA GLN A 616 10.04 -23.56 -15.10
C GLN A 616 8.98 -24.11 -14.13
N ALA A 617 8.88 -23.55 -12.93
CA ALA A 617 7.96 -24.04 -11.90
C ALA A 617 6.50 -23.64 -12.16
N LEU A 618 6.25 -22.42 -12.68
CA LEU A 618 4.91 -21.85 -12.79
C LEU A 618 4.42 -21.65 -14.24
N GLY A 619 5.26 -21.92 -15.25
CA GLY A 619 4.94 -21.64 -16.66
C GLY A 619 4.89 -20.15 -17.02
N ALA A 620 5.15 -19.25 -16.05
CA ALA A 620 4.98 -17.81 -16.20
C ALA A 620 6.30 -17.12 -16.58
N LYS A 621 6.34 -16.45 -17.74
CA LYS A 621 7.52 -15.71 -18.18
C LYS A 621 7.45 -14.24 -17.76
N ILE A 622 8.35 -13.84 -16.88
CA ILE A 622 8.52 -12.45 -16.46
C ILE A 622 9.49 -11.76 -17.44
N ARG A 623 9.17 -10.53 -17.86
CA ARG A 623 10.07 -9.73 -18.70
C ARG A 623 11.23 -9.20 -17.86
N VAL A 624 12.38 -9.86 -17.98
CA VAL A 624 13.61 -9.50 -17.28
C VAL A 624 14.51 -8.64 -18.17
N SER A 625 14.90 -7.46 -17.69
CA SER A 625 15.89 -6.59 -18.34
C SER A 625 17.06 -6.27 -17.40
N SER A 626 18.27 -6.23 -17.93
CA SER A 626 19.46 -5.80 -17.16
C SER A 626 19.45 -4.30 -16.90
N GLY A 627 19.92 -3.88 -15.74
CA GLY A 627 20.15 -2.47 -15.40
C GLY A 627 21.60 -2.05 -15.64
N ASN A 628 21.82 -0.91 -16.30
CA ASN A 628 23.16 -0.33 -16.40
C ASN A 628 23.45 0.53 -15.16
N LEU A 629 24.29 0.01 -14.27
CA LEU A 629 24.60 0.63 -12.97
C LEU A 629 25.29 1.98 -13.12
N THR A 630 26.18 2.12 -14.11
CA THR A 630 26.87 3.39 -14.41
C THR A 630 25.88 4.44 -14.92
N ALA A 631 24.92 4.03 -15.76
CA ALA A 631 23.87 4.93 -16.24
C ALA A 631 22.93 5.39 -15.10
N PHE A 632 22.60 4.51 -14.15
CA PHE A 632 21.82 4.88 -12.97
C PHE A 632 22.57 5.86 -12.07
N TYR A 633 23.84 5.59 -11.79
CA TYR A 633 24.72 6.51 -11.08
C TYR A 633 24.78 7.89 -11.76
N ALA A 634 25.00 7.94 -13.08
CA ALA A 634 25.05 9.18 -13.83
C ALA A 634 23.71 9.95 -13.77
N SER A 635 22.58 9.26 -13.91
CA SER A 635 21.25 9.86 -13.78
C SER A 635 21.02 10.47 -12.39
N ASP A 636 21.42 9.75 -11.34
CA ASP A 636 21.28 10.24 -9.97
C ASP A 636 22.26 11.38 -9.67
N ALA A 637 23.44 11.41 -10.29
CA ALA A 637 24.35 12.53 -10.18
C ALA A 637 23.79 13.80 -10.81
N VAL A 638 23.18 13.70 -11.98
CA VAL A 638 22.47 14.84 -12.61
C VAL A 638 21.33 15.32 -11.70
N LYS A 639 20.50 14.41 -11.19
CA LYS A 639 19.40 14.76 -10.26
C LYS A 639 19.91 15.39 -8.96
N TYR A 640 21.02 14.90 -8.43
CA TYR A 640 21.64 15.44 -7.23
C TYR A 640 22.09 16.88 -7.45
N VAL A 641 22.79 17.16 -8.55
CA VAL A 641 23.21 18.53 -8.92
C VAL A 641 21.99 19.45 -9.06
N LEU A 642 20.95 19.01 -9.77
CA LEU A 642 19.71 19.77 -9.92
C LEU A 642 19.04 20.05 -8.57
N LYS A 643 18.85 19.02 -7.73
CA LYS A 643 18.19 19.18 -6.43
C LYS A 643 18.98 20.06 -5.48
N LYS A 644 20.31 19.90 -5.43
CA LYS A 644 21.19 20.63 -4.52
C LYS A 644 21.43 22.07 -4.95
N HIS A 645 21.73 22.31 -6.22
CA HIS A 645 22.15 23.63 -6.70
C HIS A 645 21.00 24.44 -7.29
N ALA A 646 20.13 23.82 -8.11
CA ALA A 646 19.02 24.54 -8.72
C ALA A 646 17.81 24.66 -7.78
N LEU A 647 17.41 23.56 -7.12
CA LEU A 647 16.26 23.56 -6.20
C LEU A 647 16.63 23.85 -4.73
N ARG A 648 17.92 24.05 -4.42
CA ARG A 648 18.45 24.34 -3.08
C ARG A 648 17.92 23.42 -1.97
N ARG A 649 17.59 22.17 -2.32
CA ARG A 649 17.08 21.19 -1.36
C ARG A 649 18.21 20.76 -0.42
N LYS A 650 17.93 20.77 0.88
CA LYS A 650 18.84 20.27 1.92
C LYS A 650 18.66 18.75 2.06
N GLY A 651 19.70 18.06 2.55
CA GLY A 651 19.64 16.62 2.87
C GLY A 651 19.60 15.67 1.67
N VAL A 652 20.01 16.11 0.47
CA VAL A 652 20.05 15.24 -0.71
C VAL A 652 21.24 14.28 -0.60
N ILE A 653 20.98 12.98 -0.77
CA ILE A 653 21.99 11.92 -0.72
C ILE A 653 22.95 12.07 -1.90
N ARG A 654 24.26 11.97 -1.64
CA ARG A 654 25.29 11.99 -2.68
C ARG A 654 25.19 10.71 -3.52
N PRO A 655 25.19 10.79 -4.86
CA PRO A 655 25.22 9.60 -5.71
C PRO A 655 26.52 8.81 -5.50
N SER A 656 26.41 7.49 -5.45
CA SER A 656 27.57 6.59 -5.26
C SER A 656 27.51 5.43 -6.26
N LEU A 657 28.59 5.25 -7.02
CA LEU A 657 28.71 4.08 -7.91
C LEU A 657 28.88 2.80 -7.09
N ALA A 658 29.52 2.87 -5.93
CA ALA A 658 29.67 1.73 -5.01
C ALA A 658 28.32 1.28 -4.44
N ASP A 659 27.41 2.20 -4.07
CA ASP A 659 26.03 1.86 -3.67
C ASP A 659 25.27 1.16 -4.81
N TRP A 660 25.38 1.68 -6.04
CA TRP A 660 24.74 1.04 -7.21
C TRP A 660 25.32 -0.34 -7.52
N LYS A 661 26.64 -0.53 -7.42
CA LYS A 661 27.29 -1.84 -7.55
C LYS A 661 26.89 -2.80 -6.44
N SER A 662 26.75 -2.30 -5.21
CA SER A 662 26.33 -3.11 -4.06
C SER A 662 24.96 -3.75 -4.28
N ARG A 663 24.02 -3.06 -4.95
CA ARG A 663 22.69 -3.61 -5.27
C ARG A 663 22.74 -4.79 -6.23
N ALA A 664 23.80 -4.91 -7.02
CA ALA A 664 24.02 -6.04 -7.91
C ALA A 664 24.75 -7.21 -7.23
N HIS A 665 25.00 -7.12 -5.91
CA HIS A 665 25.60 -8.16 -5.09
C HIS A 665 26.90 -8.72 -5.71
N PHE A 666 27.88 -7.85 -6.00
CA PHE A 666 29.14 -8.30 -6.62
C PHE A 666 29.94 -9.16 -5.64
N THR A 667 29.89 -8.84 -4.35
CA THR A 667 30.59 -9.58 -3.31
C THR A 667 29.70 -10.71 -2.75
N PRO A 668 30.14 -11.99 -2.80
CA PRO A 668 29.42 -13.10 -2.16
C PRO A 668 29.49 -13.03 -0.64
N PHE A 669 28.57 -13.74 0.02
CA PHE A 669 28.53 -13.90 1.48
C PHE A 669 28.97 -15.29 1.90
N ASP A 670 29.65 -15.38 3.04
CA ASP A 670 29.94 -16.61 3.75
C ASP A 670 29.08 -16.69 5.02
N ASN A 671 28.42 -17.84 5.23
CA ASN A 671 27.55 -18.12 6.37
C ASN A 671 28.11 -19.21 7.30
N THR A 672 29.35 -19.67 7.09
CA THR A 672 29.97 -20.76 7.85
C THR A 672 30.00 -20.49 9.35
N ARG A 673 30.35 -19.26 9.75
CA ARG A 673 30.36 -18.85 11.16
C ARG A 673 28.96 -18.88 11.76
N THR A 674 27.96 -18.33 11.06
CA THR A 674 26.57 -18.35 11.50
C THR A 674 26.07 -19.78 11.72
N LYS A 675 26.31 -20.68 10.75
CA LYS A 675 25.95 -22.11 10.87
C LYS A 675 26.61 -22.76 12.09
N THR A 676 27.91 -22.54 12.29
CA THR A 676 28.68 -23.17 13.37
C THR A 676 28.30 -22.62 14.75
N ALA A 677 28.25 -21.28 14.90
CA ALA A 677 28.02 -20.64 16.19
C ALA A 677 26.59 -20.79 16.70
N LEU A 678 25.60 -20.90 15.80
CA LEU A 678 24.19 -21.04 16.15
C LEU A 678 23.66 -22.47 15.98
N ASN A 679 24.48 -23.39 15.44
CA ASN A 679 24.02 -24.68 14.92
C ASN A 679 22.87 -24.52 13.89
N TRP A 680 22.92 -23.45 13.09
CA TRP A 680 21.88 -23.10 12.13
C TRP A 680 22.04 -23.87 10.82
N GLN A 681 20.96 -24.45 10.32
CA GLN A 681 20.95 -25.29 9.11
C GLN A 681 19.88 -24.77 8.15
N PRO A 682 20.19 -23.75 7.33
CA PRO A 682 19.24 -23.28 6.31
C PRO A 682 19.03 -24.36 5.24
N GLU A 683 17.94 -24.25 4.48
CA GLU A 683 17.65 -25.15 3.37
C GLU A 683 18.86 -25.23 2.41
N ALA A 684 19.31 -26.45 2.13
CA ALA A 684 20.49 -26.73 1.32
C ALA A 684 20.16 -27.42 0.00
N ASP A 685 18.97 -28.03 -0.12
CA ASP A 685 18.49 -28.57 -1.38
C ASP A 685 17.84 -27.47 -2.22
N LYS A 686 18.38 -27.27 -3.42
CA LYS A 686 17.88 -26.29 -4.38
C LYS A 686 16.46 -26.59 -4.85
N ALA A 687 16.09 -27.86 -4.98
CA ALA A 687 14.74 -28.23 -5.42
C ALA A 687 13.71 -27.90 -4.32
N ALA A 688 13.98 -28.31 -3.09
CA ALA A 688 13.18 -27.92 -1.92
C ALA A 688 13.10 -26.39 -1.74
N PHE A 689 14.21 -25.67 -1.92
CA PHE A 689 14.21 -24.21 -1.90
C PHE A 689 13.27 -23.62 -2.95
N ILE A 690 13.33 -24.07 -4.20
CA ILE A 690 12.43 -23.61 -5.28
C ILE A 690 10.97 -23.90 -4.94
N GLU A 691 10.68 -25.11 -4.44
CA GLU A 691 9.32 -25.49 -4.05
C GLU A 691 8.77 -24.54 -2.96
N LYS A 692 9.56 -24.27 -1.91
CA LYS A 692 9.15 -23.40 -0.79
C LYS A 692 9.12 -21.92 -1.17
N ALA A 693 10.11 -21.45 -1.92
CA ALA A 693 10.27 -20.03 -2.27
C ALA A 693 9.38 -19.59 -3.43
N ILE A 694 9.04 -20.47 -4.36
CA ILE A 694 8.34 -20.14 -5.61
C ILE A 694 6.96 -20.80 -5.67
N THR A 695 6.89 -22.12 -5.56
CA THR A 695 5.64 -22.87 -5.78
C THR A 695 4.66 -22.69 -4.63
N LYS A 696 5.07 -23.04 -3.40
CA LYS A 696 4.24 -22.90 -2.18
C LYS A 696 4.05 -21.45 -1.74
N ALA A 697 4.85 -20.53 -2.28
CA ALA A 697 4.70 -19.12 -1.99
C ALA A 697 3.50 -18.46 -2.67
N ASN A 698 2.83 -19.17 -3.58
CA ASN A 698 1.68 -18.69 -4.36
C ASN A 698 1.94 -17.31 -4.98
N LEU A 699 3.11 -17.17 -5.61
CA LEU A 699 3.65 -15.88 -6.05
C LEU A 699 2.80 -15.18 -7.12
N ILE A 700 2.00 -15.95 -7.87
CA ILE A 700 1.21 -15.46 -9.03
C ILE A 700 -0.32 -15.64 -8.80
N GLY A 701 -0.74 -16.20 -7.67
CA GLY A 701 -2.17 -16.38 -7.36
C GLY A 701 -2.84 -17.52 -8.13
N CYS A 702 -2.09 -18.60 -8.41
CA CYS A 702 -2.55 -19.81 -9.09
C CYS A 702 -2.93 -20.90 -8.11
#